data_AF-A0A1I3SF89-F1
#
_entry.id   AF-A0A1I3SF89-F1
#
_cell.length_a   1.000
_cell.length_b   1.000
_cell.length_c   1.000
_cell.angle_alpha   90.00
_cell.angle_beta   90.00
_cell.angle_gamma   90.00
#
_symmetry.space_group_name_H-M   'P 1'
#
loop_
_entity.id
_entity.type
_entity.pdbx_description
1 polymer ?
#
loop_
_entity_poly.entity_id
_entity_poly.type
_entity_poly.pdbx_seq_one_letter_code
_entity_poly.pdbx_strand_id
1 'polypeptide(L)'
;MDSDLAQALAFDASLPAFEQQASATRIGANVGWFSPSGANNLVIFINQLKGARPWDDPDNTGRMVLDENGYPTNVPGKYVVSSLLLRSQDVAGIAPHTGRFRLYGQGIGLFSLTSSSQGTLAQKVNTAYLPSEEIGGVSYWYVDVDFEVGTEQIAKLNMLIYSLRQGEHLHALSLVHESHLKAFRAGEVFAPELIKDLQHYEALRLMDWMRANRIEEDGDGWRKEGSDWTSPNPEQRYVSPEYYTFNNIAGGAKNESRFEVSAPIEYVVELANETEADPWINLPVDVTDDRAARLGSYVAQHLDPDLVPRWEYGNELFNTSRGFEGYRYALREAHTVFKGYHEDGPVAAAEWAAYRGPHLYQILDHAFDDHGREARFVAPGWAFSGSLRPDGSLTNGYLVRYFRAEQSRKMRDGTPLPLDVVTDYSVAMYFGGTLADGRPDAAVADHVLKTVKGAEAQADTLARWILFGADEDRLARLSPAQLDTPLQMPWSETLDIGVTELIWKDIQAGLDPLTELDHVLRLQGNVLQYKGRRASRWTDVLVFDRTPSRSLAQMISATQLVGYGNQLFGEIFPGLRSGLYISEKFRLEAHADYARALGLNFVAYEGGSHVAYPVKGGFDMYEAFNEGRAGAYVLARWLQTMSQNGLSEYMHFMSHSRTNDADWWGAQAYVGQDITAAPKALVLREAAAAYDPLLKLGMTGPMTGATVLAHTSTGEVITDMPVEWAPNAAWQVARDGTATETTGTATQLKLSETLPVQGGYAYRFSFDVGLDATKATELRVVVRALGGEPTELIRWQGDVKDGARMEFDLGTLPIESRLLMIVLQRVGKDRKGGLSIGNSKLAAESF
;
A
#
# COMPACT_ATOMS: atom_id res chain seq x y z
N MET A 1 35.72 23.80 10.62
CA MET A 1 35.09 23.86 11.96
C MET A 1 33.80 23.06 11.85
N ASP A 2 33.92 21.73 11.80
CA ASP A 2 32.94 20.93 11.06
C ASP A 2 32.27 19.83 11.91
N SER A 3 32.77 19.60 13.13
CA SER A 3 32.17 18.66 14.10
C SER A 3 30.91 19.20 14.79
N ASP A 4 30.77 20.53 14.90
CA ASP A 4 29.61 21.15 15.56
C ASP A 4 28.33 21.02 14.74
N LEU A 5 28.40 20.91 13.41
CA LEU A 5 27.22 20.92 12.56
C LEU A 5 26.44 19.61 12.61
N ALA A 6 27.14 18.46 12.69
CA ALA A 6 26.51 17.16 12.87
C ALA A 6 25.80 17.05 14.24
N GLN A 7 26.43 17.56 15.31
CA GLN A 7 25.81 17.62 16.64
C GLN A 7 24.66 18.64 16.72
N ALA A 8 24.66 19.69 15.90
CA ALA A 8 23.54 20.65 15.81
C ALA A 8 22.37 20.17 14.94
N LEU A 9 22.56 19.15 14.10
CA LEU A 9 21.51 18.54 13.25
C LEU A 9 20.90 17.27 13.87
N ALA A 10 21.59 16.64 14.82
CA ALA A 10 21.00 15.65 15.72
C ALA A 10 20.17 16.36 16.81
N PHE A 11 18.93 16.73 16.48
CA PHE A 11 17.99 17.27 17.47
C PHE A 11 17.77 16.26 18.60
N ASP A 12 17.88 16.70 19.85
CA ASP A 12 17.75 15.86 21.06
C ASP A 12 16.28 15.51 21.34
N ALA A 13 15.71 14.71 20.45
CA ALA A 13 14.41 14.09 20.55
C ALA A 13 14.54 12.67 21.13
N SER A 14 15.18 12.55 22.29
CA SER A 14 15.23 11.33 23.10
C SER A 14 13.85 11.04 23.75
N LEU A 15 12.83 10.86 22.90
CA LEU A 15 11.41 10.74 23.26
C LEU A 15 11.16 9.57 24.24
N PRO A 16 10.69 9.85 25.47
CA PRO A 16 10.46 8.79 26.45
C PRO A 16 9.23 7.93 26.10
N ALA A 17 9.50 6.72 25.60
CA ALA A 17 8.56 5.62 25.34
C ALA A 17 7.51 5.86 24.25
N PHE A 18 7.44 4.90 23.31
CA PHE A 18 6.41 4.83 22.26
C PHE A 18 5.04 4.40 22.82
N GLU A 19 4.37 5.31 23.52
CA GLU A 19 2.92 5.26 23.70
C GLU A 19 2.26 6.27 22.76
N GLN A 20 2.32 5.97 21.46
CA GLN A 20 1.41 6.54 20.47
C GLN A 20 -0.01 6.25 20.97
N GLN A 21 -0.83 7.29 21.19
CA GLN A 21 -2.18 7.10 21.75
C GLN A 21 -3.03 6.30 20.76
N ALA A 22 -3.20 5.02 21.05
CA ALA A 22 -3.77 4.07 20.11
C ALA A 22 -5.29 4.29 19.99
N SER A 23 -5.70 5.03 18.95
CA SER A 23 -7.06 5.05 18.46
C SER A 23 -7.39 3.74 17.75
N ALA A 24 -8.69 3.44 17.59
CA ALA A 24 -9.08 2.36 16.69
C ALA A 24 -8.59 2.62 15.26
N THR A 25 -8.31 1.54 14.53
CA THR A 25 -8.09 1.61 13.09
C THR A 25 -9.38 2.08 12.44
N ARG A 26 -9.41 3.35 12.05
CA ARG A 26 -10.59 3.98 11.47
C ARG A 26 -10.91 3.35 10.13
N ILE A 27 -12.19 3.12 9.85
CA ILE A 27 -12.62 2.48 8.59
C ILE A 27 -13.21 3.53 7.66
N GLY A 28 -12.57 3.73 6.51
CA GLY A 28 -13.03 4.64 5.46
C GLY A 28 -13.17 3.96 4.10
N ALA A 29 -13.60 4.72 3.09
CA ALA A 29 -13.62 4.27 1.71
C ALA A 29 -13.44 5.43 0.72
N ASN A 30 -12.89 5.15 -0.46
CA ASN A 30 -13.00 6.07 -1.59
C ASN A 30 -14.43 6.06 -2.13
N VAL A 31 -15.03 7.23 -2.32
CA VAL A 31 -16.45 7.36 -2.69
C VAL A 31 -16.64 6.94 -4.14
N GLY A 32 -17.41 5.88 -4.36
CA GLY A 32 -17.68 5.34 -5.70
C GLY A 32 -18.13 6.39 -6.70
N TRP A 33 -17.42 6.48 -7.83
CA TRP A 33 -17.71 7.42 -8.92
C TRP A 33 -18.26 6.71 -10.17
N PHE A 34 -18.75 7.48 -11.14
CA PHE A 34 -19.37 6.94 -12.36
C PHE A 34 -18.39 6.04 -13.12
N SER A 35 -18.78 4.77 -13.31
CA SER A 35 -17.88 3.68 -13.70
C SER A 35 -17.10 3.95 -15.00
N PRO A 36 -15.81 3.56 -15.10
CA PRO A 36 -15.04 3.60 -16.34
C PRO A 36 -15.65 2.83 -17.52
N SER A 37 -16.56 1.87 -17.28
CA SER A 37 -17.34 1.22 -18.34
C SER A 37 -18.47 2.10 -18.93
N GLY A 38 -18.64 3.32 -18.41
CA GLY A 38 -19.48 4.36 -19.00
C GLY A 38 -20.99 4.16 -18.81
N ALA A 39 -21.37 3.34 -17.82
CA ALA A 39 -22.74 3.12 -17.38
C ALA A 39 -22.80 3.10 -15.84
N ASN A 40 -23.84 3.70 -15.28
CA ASN A 40 -23.97 3.92 -13.84
C ASN A 40 -24.72 2.73 -13.20
N ASN A 41 -24.24 2.26 -12.06
CA ASN A 41 -25.02 1.47 -11.10
C ASN A 41 -25.12 2.18 -9.74
N LEU A 42 -24.85 3.50 -9.75
CA LEU A 42 -24.84 4.39 -8.60
C LEU A 42 -25.88 5.50 -8.84
N VAL A 43 -26.70 5.80 -7.83
CA VAL A 43 -27.46 7.05 -7.75
C VAL A 43 -26.82 7.86 -6.62
N ILE A 44 -25.89 8.74 -6.99
CA ILE A 44 -25.14 9.59 -6.05
C ILE A 44 -26.00 10.81 -5.69
N PHE A 45 -26.56 11.47 -6.70
CA PHE A 45 -27.30 12.72 -6.58
C PHE A 45 -28.80 12.49 -6.80
N ILE A 46 -29.64 13.25 -6.09
CA ILE A 46 -31.09 13.32 -6.30
C ILE A 46 -31.44 13.78 -7.72
N ASN A 47 -30.65 14.72 -8.27
CA ASN A 47 -30.67 15.03 -9.70
C ASN A 47 -29.76 14.05 -10.45
N GLN A 48 -30.36 13.03 -11.06
CA GLN A 48 -29.62 11.99 -11.78
C GLN A 48 -28.93 12.48 -13.06
N LEU A 49 -29.24 13.70 -13.55
CA LEU A 49 -28.48 14.31 -14.66
C LEU A 49 -27.04 14.64 -14.28
N LYS A 50 -26.72 14.77 -12.99
CA LYS A 50 -25.33 14.90 -12.51
C LYS A 50 -24.43 13.72 -12.90
N GLY A 51 -25.04 12.57 -13.24
CA GLY A 51 -24.36 11.38 -13.77
C GLY A 51 -24.63 11.09 -15.25
N ALA A 52 -25.33 11.95 -15.98
CA ALA A 52 -25.60 11.77 -17.41
C ALA A 52 -24.37 12.13 -18.25
N ARG A 53 -24.17 11.45 -19.37
CA ARG A 53 -23.03 11.74 -20.27
C ARG A 53 -23.08 13.19 -20.80
N PRO A 54 -21.92 13.81 -21.09
CA PRO A 54 -21.88 15.15 -21.63
C PRO A 54 -22.72 15.31 -22.90
N TRP A 55 -23.24 16.52 -23.12
CA TRP A 55 -23.94 16.88 -24.35
C TRP A 55 -23.06 16.62 -25.57
N ASP A 56 -23.64 15.98 -26.57
CA ASP A 56 -22.99 15.61 -27.82
C ASP A 56 -23.81 16.10 -29.03
N ASP A 57 -23.12 16.29 -30.16
CA ASP A 57 -23.70 16.61 -31.46
C ASP A 57 -23.50 15.40 -32.37
N PRO A 58 -24.52 14.54 -32.58
CA PRO A 58 -24.37 13.31 -33.36
C PRO A 58 -24.10 13.52 -34.86
N ASP A 59 -24.30 14.74 -35.38
CA ASP A 59 -23.85 15.11 -36.74
C ASP A 59 -22.37 15.54 -36.77
N ASN A 60 -21.73 15.62 -35.60
CA ASN A 60 -20.30 15.80 -35.38
C ASN A 60 -19.73 17.02 -36.12
N THR A 61 -20.46 18.14 -36.06
CA THR A 61 -20.17 19.39 -36.77
C THR A 61 -19.00 20.16 -36.18
N GLY A 62 -18.70 19.95 -34.89
CA GLY A 62 -17.71 20.72 -34.13
C GLY A 62 -18.13 22.18 -33.87
N ARG A 63 -19.44 22.47 -33.84
CA ARG A 63 -20.00 23.83 -33.68
C ARG A 63 -20.98 23.98 -32.52
N MET A 64 -21.02 23.00 -31.61
CA MET A 64 -21.81 23.09 -30.39
C MET A 64 -21.16 24.12 -29.44
N VAL A 65 -21.98 24.97 -28.84
CA VAL A 65 -21.55 26.01 -27.89
C VAL A 65 -22.32 25.83 -26.59
N LEU A 66 -21.60 25.62 -25.50
CA LEU A 66 -22.16 25.50 -24.16
C LEU A 66 -22.13 26.86 -23.43
N ASP A 67 -22.96 27.01 -22.40
CA ASP A 67 -22.79 28.06 -21.39
C ASP A 67 -21.78 27.65 -20.29
N GLU A 68 -21.56 28.55 -19.33
CA GLU A 68 -20.67 28.33 -18.18
C GLU A 68 -21.08 27.14 -17.28
N ASN A 69 -22.35 26.72 -17.36
CA ASN A 69 -22.91 25.58 -16.62
C ASN A 69 -23.02 24.31 -17.49
N GLY A 70 -22.41 24.34 -18.68
CA GLY A 70 -22.31 23.22 -19.61
C GLY A 70 -23.57 22.92 -20.42
N TYR A 71 -24.61 23.76 -20.38
CA TYR A 71 -25.83 23.56 -21.16
C TYR A 71 -25.68 24.06 -22.61
N PRO A 72 -26.23 23.36 -23.61
CA PRO A 72 -26.13 23.77 -25.00
C PRO A 72 -26.95 25.04 -25.26
N THR A 73 -26.30 26.05 -25.82
CA THR A 73 -26.93 27.31 -26.25
C THR A 73 -27.42 27.27 -27.69
N ASN A 74 -26.93 26.30 -28.49
CA ASN A 74 -27.29 26.10 -29.89
C ASN A 74 -27.53 24.62 -30.24
N VAL A 75 -28.17 24.39 -31.37
CA VAL A 75 -28.28 23.06 -32.01
C VAL A 75 -27.62 23.17 -33.38
N PRO A 76 -26.39 22.66 -33.57
CA PRO A 76 -25.63 22.86 -34.81
C PRO A 76 -25.93 21.82 -35.89
N GLY A 77 -26.37 20.62 -35.50
CA GLY A 77 -26.86 19.53 -36.34
C GLY A 77 -28.38 19.41 -36.33
N LYS A 78 -28.92 18.18 -36.41
CA LYS A 78 -30.37 17.91 -36.28
C LYS A 78 -30.90 18.00 -34.85
N TYR A 79 -30.06 17.67 -33.86
CA TYR A 79 -30.33 17.72 -32.43
C TYR A 79 -28.99 17.62 -31.67
N VAL A 80 -28.98 18.05 -30.41
CA VAL A 80 -27.94 17.66 -29.43
C VAL A 80 -28.52 16.65 -28.45
N VAL A 81 -27.68 15.80 -27.86
CA VAL A 81 -28.13 14.70 -27.00
C VAL A 81 -27.27 14.55 -25.75
N SER A 82 -27.90 14.24 -24.62
CA SER A 82 -27.26 13.72 -23.41
C SER A 82 -27.95 12.41 -23.01
N SER A 83 -27.22 11.49 -22.39
CA SER A 83 -27.69 10.15 -22.06
C SER A 83 -27.29 9.72 -20.65
N LEU A 84 -28.27 9.42 -19.79
CA LEU A 84 -28.06 8.66 -18.57
C LEU A 84 -27.98 7.17 -18.95
N LEU A 85 -26.84 6.53 -18.69
CA LEU A 85 -26.63 5.11 -18.97
C LEU A 85 -26.64 4.32 -17.65
N LEU A 86 -27.29 3.16 -17.62
CA LEU A 86 -27.53 2.36 -16.41
C LEU A 86 -27.15 0.89 -16.64
N ARG A 87 -26.45 0.25 -15.69
CA ARG A 87 -25.99 -1.15 -15.82
C ARG A 87 -27.07 -2.13 -15.35
N SER A 88 -27.97 -2.50 -16.26
CA SER A 88 -29.26 -3.14 -15.95
C SER A 88 -29.17 -4.39 -15.09
N GLN A 89 -28.13 -5.21 -15.28
CA GLN A 89 -27.97 -6.47 -14.52
C GLN A 89 -27.75 -6.28 -13.01
N ASP A 90 -27.40 -5.08 -12.55
CA ASP A 90 -27.32 -4.76 -11.11
C ASP A 90 -28.60 -4.10 -10.57
N VAL A 91 -29.37 -3.38 -11.41
CA VAL A 91 -30.40 -2.41 -10.96
C VAL A 91 -31.77 -2.54 -11.64
N ALA A 92 -31.99 -3.54 -12.50
CA ALA A 92 -33.30 -3.79 -13.10
C ALA A 92 -34.36 -4.10 -12.02
N GLY A 93 -35.46 -3.35 -12.03
CA GLY A 93 -36.50 -3.43 -11.00
C GLY A 93 -36.19 -2.70 -9.69
N ILE A 94 -35.01 -2.05 -9.55
CA ILE A 94 -34.59 -1.37 -8.33
C ILE A 94 -34.81 0.15 -8.47
N ALA A 95 -35.81 0.69 -7.78
CA ALA A 95 -35.91 2.13 -7.54
C ALA A 95 -34.73 2.58 -6.65
N PRO A 96 -34.09 3.74 -6.90
CA PRO A 96 -34.51 4.83 -7.79
C PRO A 96 -33.89 4.81 -9.21
N HIS A 97 -33.33 3.68 -9.67
CA HIS A 97 -32.80 3.55 -11.05
C HIS A 97 -33.90 3.33 -12.10
N THR A 98 -35.08 2.88 -11.68
CA THR A 98 -36.23 2.55 -12.51
C THR A 98 -37.51 2.98 -11.81
N GLY A 99 -38.56 3.30 -12.57
CA GLY A 99 -39.85 3.75 -12.03
C GLY A 99 -40.27 5.07 -12.66
N ARG A 100 -40.91 5.93 -11.87
CA ARG A 100 -41.43 7.22 -12.33
C ARG A 100 -40.47 8.34 -11.98
N PHE A 101 -40.22 9.21 -12.95
CA PHE A 101 -39.34 10.36 -12.83
C PHE A 101 -40.07 11.65 -13.21
N ARG A 102 -39.62 12.77 -12.63
CA ARG A 102 -39.94 14.11 -13.09
C ARG A 102 -38.69 14.74 -13.66
N LEU A 103 -38.75 15.21 -14.90
CA LEU A 103 -37.77 16.12 -15.48
C LEU A 103 -38.26 17.55 -15.26
N TYR A 104 -37.50 18.33 -14.47
CA TYR A 104 -37.64 19.77 -14.34
C TYR A 104 -36.68 20.49 -15.29
N GLY A 105 -36.97 21.77 -15.58
CA GLY A 105 -36.03 22.65 -16.26
C GLY A 105 -36.50 24.09 -16.38
N GLN A 106 -35.66 24.92 -17.00
CA GLN A 106 -35.96 26.31 -17.35
C GLN A 106 -35.66 26.58 -18.85
N GLY A 107 -36.03 27.76 -19.35
CA GLY A 107 -35.87 28.14 -20.76
C GLY A 107 -36.86 27.51 -21.75
N ILE A 108 -36.73 27.90 -23.03
CA ILE A 108 -37.64 27.56 -24.12
C ILE A 108 -36.94 26.71 -25.18
N GLY A 109 -37.50 25.52 -25.46
CA GLY A 109 -36.97 24.60 -26.46
C GLY A 109 -37.92 23.46 -26.82
N LEU A 110 -37.47 22.62 -27.75
CA LEU A 110 -38.18 21.43 -28.23
C LEU A 110 -37.30 20.19 -28.01
N PHE A 111 -37.78 19.21 -27.24
CA PHE A 111 -37.01 18.00 -26.92
C PHE A 111 -37.84 16.71 -27.02
N SER A 112 -37.16 15.56 -27.01
CA SER A 112 -37.76 14.24 -26.81
C SER A 112 -36.99 13.47 -25.73
N LEU A 113 -37.66 12.55 -25.04
CA LEU A 113 -37.07 11.57 -24.14
C LEU A 113 -37.24 10.16 -24.73
N THR A 114 -36.16 9.40 -24.82
CA THR A 114 -36.17 8.03 -25.37
C THR A 114 -35.44 7.04 -24.46
N SER A 115 -35.96 5.82 -24.41
CA SER A 115 -35.40 4.69 -23.69
C SER A 115 -34.92 3.60 -24.67
N SER A 116 -33.84 2.89 -24.33
CA SER A 116 -33.41 1.68 -25.04
C SER A 116 -34.41 0.52 -24.93
N SER A 117 -35.09 0.39 -23.79
CA SER A 117 -36.03 -0.69 -23.50
C SER A 117 -37.44 -0.41 -24.04
N GLN A 118 -37.91 0.83 -23.92
CA GLN A 118 -39.30 1.24 -24.19
C GLN A 118 -39.47 2.12 -25.44
N GLY A 119 -38.37 2.56 -26.09
CA GLY A 119 -38.43 3.38 -27.30
C GLY A 119 -38.62 4.87 -27.02
N THR A 120 -39.82 5.43 -27.25
CA THR A 120 -40.07 6.87 -27.06
C THR A 120 -40.97 7.10 -25.85
N LEU A 121 -40.44 7.77 -24.83
CA LEU A 121 -41.17 8.11 -23.60
C LEU A 121 -41.96 9.41 -23.76
N ALA A 122 -41.33 10.43 -24.34
CA ALA A 122 -41.96 11.71 -24.65
C ALA A 122 -41.44 12.22 -26.00
N GLN A 123 -42.32 12.66 -26.90
CA GLN A 123 -41.96 13.05 -28.26
C GLN A 123 -42.23 14.53 -28.52
N LYS A 124 -41.19 15.29 -28.92
CA LYS A 124 -41.28 16.70 -29.34
C LYS A 124 -42.06 17.57 -28.34
N VAL A 125 -41.74 17.41 -27.07
CA VAL A 125 -42.19 18.26 -25.97
C VAL A 125 -41.68 19.68 -26.19
N ASN A 126 -42.59 20.65 -26.23
CA ASN A 126 -42.27 22.07 -26.28
C ASN A 126 -42.48 22.65 -24.87
N THR A 127 -41.40 23.17 -24.26
CA THR A 127 -41.44 23.59 -22.85
C THR A 127 -42.38 24.77 -22.59
N ALA A 128 -42.71 25.57 -23.62
CA ALA A 128 -43.65 26.69 -23.52
C ALA A 128 -45.12 26.26 -23.25
N TYR A 129 -45.43 24.96 -23.25
CA TYR A 129 -46.76 24.42 -22.94
C TYR A 129 -46.76 23.40 -21.79
N LEU A 130 -45.64 23.24 -21.07
CA LEU A 130 -45.57 22.36 -19.90
C LEU A 130 -46.18 23.03 -18.67
N PRO A 131 -46.68 22.25 -17.68
CA PRO A 131 -46.98 22.77 -16.37
C PRO A 131 -45.71 23.26 -15.67
N SER A 132 -45.87 24.19 -14.74
CA SER A 132 -44.78 24.71 -13.91
C SER A 132 -44.97 24.40 -12.44
N GLU A 133 -43.87 24.26 -11.72
CA GLU A 133 -43.78 24.09 -10.27
C GLU A 133 -42.83 25.15 -9.69
N GLU A 134 -43.09 25.63 -8.47
CA GLU A 134 -42.23 26.60 -7.78
C GLU A 134 -41.45 25.89 -6.66
N ILE A 135 -40.13 25.96 -6.72
CA ILE A 135 -39.20 25.32 -5.77
C ILE A 135 -38.16 26.36 -5.38
N GLY A 136 -37.96 26.61 -4.08
CA GLY A 136 -37.03 27.64 -3.59
C GLY A 136 -37.36 29.07 -4.02
N GLY A 137 -38.60 29.35 -4.45
CA GLY A 137 -38.98 30.64 -5.07
C GLY A 137 -38.62 30.78 -6.55
N VAL A 138 -38.09 29.71 -7.17
CA VAL A 138 -37.76 29.64 -8.60
C VAL A 138 -38.80 28.79 -9.31
N SER A 139 -39.28 29.23 -10.48
CA SER A 139 -40.24 28.48 -11.28
C SER A 139 -39.55 27.62 -12.34
N TYR A 140 -39.90 26.34 -12.35
CA TYR A 140 -39.43 25.32 -13.30
C TYR A 140 -40.61 24.79 -14.10
N TRP A 141 -40.44 24.57 -15.41
CA TRP A 141 -41.35 23.69 -16.14
C TRP A 141 -41.06 22.24 -15.74
N TYR A 142 -42.05 21.35 -15.83
CA TYR A 142 -41.82 19.92 -15.57
C TYR A 142 -42.60 18.99 -16.51
N VAL A 143 -42.08 17.77 -16.67
CA VAL A 143 -42.79 16.63 -17.29
C VAL A 143 -42.52 15.36 -16.50
N ASP A 144 -43.56 14.56 -16.26
CA ASP A 144 -43.45 13.22 -15.67
C ASP A 144 -43.22 12.18 -16.78
N VAL A 145 -42.31 11.24 -16.56
CA VAL A 145 -42.07 10.08 -17.44
C VAL A 145 -41.83 8.82 -16.62
N ASP A 146 -42.37 7.71 -17.08
CA ASP A 146 -42.04 6.38 -16.56
C ASP A 146 -40.88 5.80 -17.37
N PHE A 147 -39.88 5.23 -16.69
CA PHE A 147 -38.69 4.62 -17.29
C PHE A 147 -38.41 3.25 -16.65
N GLU A 148 -38.40 2.21 -17.49
CA GLU A 148 -38.09 0.83 -17.09
C GLU A 148 -36.69 0.42 -17.55
N VAL A 149 -35.84 0.02 -16.61
CA VAL A 149 -34.56 -0.62 -16.90
C VAL A 149 -34.83 -2.03 -17.45
N GLY A 150 -34.50 -2.26 -18.72
CA GLY A 150 -34.78 -3.50 -19.44
C GLY A 150 -33.75 -4.62 -19.22
N THR A 151 -33.75 -5.61 -20.11
CA THR A 151 -32.86 -6.78 -20.05
C THR A 151 -31.57 -6.64 -20.87
N GLU A 152 -31.37 -5.50 -21.54
CA GLU A 152 -30.10 -5.14 -22.17
C GLU A 152 -28.98 -4.92 -21.14
N GLN A 153 -27.72 -5.19 -21.49
CA GLN A 153 -26.58 -5.05 -20.55
C GLN A 153 -26.41 -3.61 -20.01
N ILE A 154 -26.71 -2.61 -20.84
CA ILE A 154 -26.69 -1.18 -20.49
C ILE A 154 -27.96 -0.52 -21.03
N ALA A 155 -28.89 -0.21 -20.13
CA ALA A 155 -30.06 0.61 -20.42
C ALA A 155 -29.64 2.08 -20.62
N LYS A 156 -30.42 2.82 -21.41
CA LYS A 156 -30.14 4.21 -21.80
C LYS A 156 -31.41 5.04 -21.74
N LEU A 157 -31.37 6.14 -20.98
CA LEU A 157 -32.36 7.22 -21.04
C LEU A 157 -31.70 8.44 -21.69
N ASN A 158 -32.25 8.91 -22.82
CA ASN A 158 -31.64 9.96 -23.64
C ASN A 158 -32.58 11.17 -23.72
N MET A 159 -32.02 12.38 -23.60
CA MET A 159 -32.70 13.64 -23.88
C MET A 159 -32.16 14.24 -25.17
N LEU A 160 -33.01 14.37 -26.18
CA LEU A 160 -32.67 14.89 -27.51
C LEU A 160 -33.28 16.28 -27.68
N ILE A 161 -32.47 17.33 -27.79
CA ILE A 161 -32.91 18.73 -27.98
C ILE A 161 -32.79 19.11 -29.46
N TYR A 162 -33.92 19.43 -30.10
CA TYR A 162 -34.01 19.75 -31.54
C TYR A 162 -33.98 21.25 -31.84
N SER A 163 -34.41 22.09 -30.89
CA SER A 163 -34.36 23.54 -31.03
C SER A 163 -34.34 24.25 -29.68
N LEU A 164 -33.71 25.41 -29.64
CA LEU A 164 -33.52 26.27 -28.48
C LEU A 164 -33.89 27.70 -28.84
N ARG A 165 -34.42 28.47 -27.88
CA ARG A 165 -34.58 29.92 -28.03
C ARG A 165 -33.29 30.63 -27.64
N GLN A 166 -32.74 31.44 -28.54
CA GLN A 166 -31.53 32.22 -28.27
C GLN A 166 -31.75 33.18 -27.09
N GLY A 167 -30.87 33.14 -26.09
CA GLY A 167 -30.99 33.91 -24.84
C GLY A 167 -31.97 33.34 -23.80
N GLU A 168 -32.66 32.25 -24.13
CA GLU A 168 -33.55 31.49 -23.23
C GLU A 168 -33.42 30.00 -23.54
N HIS A 169 -32.19 29.49 -23.67
CA HIS A 169 -31.93 28.06 -23.96
C HIS A 169 -32.28 27.17 -22.76
N LEU A 170 -32.35 25.86 -22.96
CA LEU A 170 -32.73 24.92 -21.90
C LEU A 170 -31.56 24.75 -20.91
N HIS A 171 -31.81 25.10 -19.65
CA HIS A 171 -30.85 25.08 -18.55
C HIS A 171 -31.54 24.69 -17.23
N ALA A 172 -30.75 24.58 -16.15
CA ALA A 172 -31.20 24.17 -14.82
C ALA A 172 -32.05 22.88 -14.83
N LEU A 173 -31.59 21.89 -15.60
CA LEU A 173 -32.31 20.64 -15.81
C LEU A 173 -32.10 19.69 -14.63
N SER A 174 -33.18 19.09 -14.12
CA SER A 174 -33.12 18.10 -13.05
C SER A 174 -34.01 16.90 -13.31
N LEU A 175 -33.42 15.70 -13.40
CA LEU A 175 -34.16 14.44 -13.49
C LEU A 175 -34.20 13.78 -12.10
N VAL A 176 -35.40 13.70 -11.51
CA VAL A 176 -35.60 13.28 -10.13
C VAL A 176 -36.60 12.13 -10.06
N HIS A 177 -36.25 11.03 -9.39
CA HIS A 177 -37.15 9.89 -9.19
C HIS A 177 -38.27 10.22 -8.19
N GLU A 178 -39.45 9.60 -8.32
CA GLU A 178 -40.66 9.93 -7.53
C GLU A 178 -40.42 9.84 -6.01
N SER A 179 -39.61 8.88 -5.55
CA SER A 179 -39.21 8.74 -4.13
C SER A 179 -38.40 9.93 -3.60
N HIS A 180 -37.61 10.59 -4.46
CA HIS A 180 -36.70 11.68 -4.11
C HIS A 180 -37.33 13.07 -4.24
N LEU A 181 -38.52 13.20 -4.85
CA LEU A 181 -39.18 14.49 -5.08
C LEU A 181 -39.51 15.29 -3.80
N LYS A 182 -39.51 14.66 -2.61
CA LYS A 182 -39.64 15.39 -1.34
C LYS A 182 -38.29 16.02 -0.94
N ALA A 183 -37.21 15.27 -1.05
CA ALA A 183 -35.86 15.70 -0.72
C ALA A 183 -35.40 16.83 -1.67
N PHE A 184 -35.58 16.65 -2.98
CA PHE A 184 -35.30 17.69 -3.98
C PHE A 184 -35.99 19.04 -3.70
N ARG A 185 -37.21 19.02 -3.16
CA ARG A 185 -37.96 20.25 -2.80
C ARG A 185 -37.51 20.90 -1.50
N ALA A 186 -36.80 20.18 -0.63
CA ALA A 186 -36.20 20.71 0.58
C ALA A 186 -34.80 21.31 0.32
N GLY A 187 -34.17 20.93 -0.78
CA GLY A 187 -32.83 21.39 -1.19
C GLY A 187 -31.75 20.30 -1.13
N GLU A 188 -32.07 19.11 -0.60
CA GLU A 188 -31.13 18.00 -0.42
C GLU A 188 -30.47 17.61 -1.77
N VAL A 189 -29.14 17.43 -1.76
CA VAL A 189 -28.34 17.16 -2.96
C VAL A 189 -28.15 15.67 -3.21
N PHE A 190 -27.83 14.91 -2.17
CA PHE A 190 -27.47 13.50 -2.27
C PHE A 190 -28.64 12.55 -2.14
N ALA A 191 -28.55 11.39 -2.79
CA ALA A 191 -29.52 10.32 -2.62
C ALA A 191 -29.53 9.85 -1.15
N PRO A 192 -30.69 9.80 -0.46
CA PRO A 192 -30.75 9.34 0.94
C PRO A 192 -30.21 7.91 1.12
N GLU A 193 -30.23 7.10 0.07
CA GLU A 193 -29.63 5.78 0.01
C GLU A 193 -28.08 5.84 0.05
N LEU A 194 -27.46 6.83 -0.60
CA LEU A 194 -26.01 7.06 -0.58
C LEU A 194 -25.53 7.48 0.82
N ILE A 195 -26.18 8.49 1.40
CA ILE A 195 -25.81 9.02 2.72
C ILE A 195 -25.86 7.93 3.77
N LYS A 196 -26.93 7.13 3.76
CA LYS A 196 -27.09 5.99 4.66
C LYS A 196 -26.00 4.91 4.49
N ASP A 197 -25.57 4.62 3.26
CA ASP A 197 -24.47 3.68 3.01
C ASP A 197 -23.12 4.25 3.47
N LEU A 198 -22.93 5.57 3.33
CA LEU A 198 -21.67 6.24 3.66
C LEU A 198 -21.49 6.57 5.15
N GLN A 199 -22.58 6.71 5.92
CA GLN A 199 -22.60 6.81 7.40
C GLN A 199 -22.07 5.55 8.14
N HIS A 200 -21.44 4.62 7.43
CA HIS A 200 -20.71 3.47 7.96
C HIS A 200 -19.19 3.62 7.86
N TYR A 201 -18.71 4.76 7.34
CA TYR A 201 -17.30 5.11 7.21
C TYR A 201 -16.99 6.36 8.04
N GLU A 202 -15.83 6.37 8.70
CA GLU A 202 -15.34 7.52 9.46
C GLU A 202 -14.58 8.53 8.58
N ALA A 203 -14.19 8.11 7.38
CA ALA A 203 -13.46 8.91 6.41
C ALA A 203 -13.87 8.55 4.98
N LEU A 204 -13.92 9.55 4.10
CA LEU A 204 -14.27 9.42 2.69
C LEU A 204 -13.12 9.92 1.82
N ARG A 205 -12.60 9.11 0.89
CA ARG A 205 -11.58 9.55 -0.10
C ARG A 205 -12.24 9.96 -1.42
N LEU A 206 -11.78 11.07 -1.99
CA LEU A 206 -12.44 11.73 -3.14
C LEU A 206 -11.59 11.68 -4.42
N MET A 207 -10.81 10.61 -4.62
CA MET A 207 -9.79 10.52 -5.67
C MET A 207 -10.37 10.69 -7.09
N ASP A 208 -11.44 9.96 -7.40
CA ASP A 208 -12.12 10.02 -8.70
C ASP A 208 -12.98 11.28 -8.87
N TRP A 209 -13.54 11.79 -7.77
CA TRP A 209 -14.33 13.02 -7.72
C TRP A 209 -13.46 14.23 -8.09
N MET A 210 -12.25 14.30 -7.53
CA MET A 210 -11.25 15.33 -7.85
C MET A 210 -10.50 15.04 -9.17
N ARG A 211 -10.69 13.86 -9.77
CA ARG A 211 -9.99 13.37 -10.98
C ARG A 211 -8.46 13.33 -10.88
N ALA A 212 -7.91 13.01 -9.70
CA ALA A 212 -6.48 13.11 -9.42
C ALA A 212 -5.56 12.27 -10.34
N ASN A 213 -6.10 11.23 -11.01
CA ASN A 213 -5.38 10.43 -12.01
C ASN A 213 -5.27 11.08 -13.41
N ARG A 214 -6.00 12.16 -13.70
CA ARG A 214 -6.17 12.73 -15.06
C ARG A 214 -5.69 14.15 -15.24
N ILE A 215 -5.13 14.42 -16.42
CA ILE A 215 -4.74 15.74 -16.91
C ILE A 215 -5.50 15.99 -18.22
N GLU A 216 -6.02 17.20 -18.36
CA GLU A 216 -6.98 17.54 -19.42
C GLU A 216 -6.34 17.58 -20.82
N GLU A 217 -6.91 16.81 -21.76
CA GLU A 217 -6.32 16.56 -23.08
C GLU A 217 -6.42 17.78 -24.01
N ASP A 218 -5.28 18.20 -24.58
CA ASP A 218 -5.16 19.31 -25.54
C ASP A 218 -5.85 19.07 -26.91
N GLY A 219 -6.36 17.86 -27.11
CA GLY A 219 -7.10 17.43 -28.31
C GLY A 219 -6.24 16.88 -29.46
N ASP A 220 -4.91 16.84 -29.31
CA ASP A 220 -3.99 16.22 -30.28
C ASP A 220 -3.55 14.79 -29.84
N GLY A 221 -3.84 14.46 -28.58
CA GLY A 221 -3.84 13.11 -28.02
C GLY A 221 -2.58 12.76 -27.21
N TRP A 222 -2.75 12.52 -25.91
CA TRP A 222 -1.76 11.99 -24.95
C TRP A 222 -1.02 10.70 -25.38
N ARG A 223 -1.41 10.10 -26.50
CA ARG A 223 -0.82 8.89 -27.10
C ARG A 223 0.36 9.18 -28.04
N LYS A 224 0.61 10.47 -28.34
CA LYS A 224 1.61 10.95 -29.30
C LYS A 224 2.95 11.19 -28.61
N GLU A 225 4.03 10.79 -29.27
CA GLU A 225 5.40 11.08 -28.83
C GLU A 225 5.67 12.59 -28.95
N GLY A 226 6.17 13.22 -27.88
CA GLY A 226 6.36 14.68 -27.83
C GLY A 226 5.11 15.49 -27.43
N SER A 227 4.19 14.91 -26.65
CA SER A 227 3.14 15.67 -25.94
C SER A 227 3.64 16.17 -24.58
N ASP A 228 3.19 17.36 -24.16
CA ASP A 228 3.76 18.12 -23.04
C ASP A 228 3.22 17.72 -21.65
N TRP A 229 2.19 16.87 -21.55
CA TRP A 229 1.56 16.41 -20.29
C TRP A 229 1.03 17.53 -19.37
N THR A 230 0.61 18.67 -19.92
CA THR A 230 0.04 19.82 -19.18
C THR A 230 -1.36 20.15 -19.67
N SER A 231 -2.33 20.38 -18.77
CA SER A 231 -3.57 21.06 -19.18
C SER A 231 -3.21 22.48 -19.68
N PRO A 232 -3.77 22.94 -20.81
CA PRO A 232 -3.61 24.32 -21.27
C PRO A 232 -4.39 25.33 -20.40
N ASN A 233 -5.31 24.88 -19.54
CA ASN A 233 -6.10 25.70 -18.63
C ASN A 233 -6.64 24.86 -17.45
N PRO A 234 -5.79 24.50 -16.46
CA PRO A 234 -6.18 23.59 -15.36
C PRO A 234 -7.26 24.17 -14.42
N GLU A 235 -7.69 25.41 -14.59
CA GLU A 235 -8.81 25.97 -13.82
C GLU A 235 -10.18 25.48 -14.31
N GLN A 236 -10.34 25.06 -15.59
CA GLN A 236 -11.67 24.76 -16.16
C GLN A 236 -12.27 23.42 -15.71
N ARG A 237 -11.50 22.57 -15.00
CA ARG A 237 -12.04 21.39 -14.33
C ARG A 237 -12.85 21.71 -13.08
N TYR A 238 -12.60 22.87 -12.45
CA TYR A 238 -13.25 23.24 -11.18
C TYR A 238 -14.55 24.00 -11.42
N VAL A 239 -15.61 23.23 -11.68
CA VAL A 239 -16.98 23.72 -11.93
C VAL A 239 -17.79 23.88 -10.64
N SER A 240 -18.86 24.67 -10.69
CA SER A 240 -19.76 24.92 -9.56
C SER A 240 -20.93 23.91 -9.47
N PRO A 241 -21.70 23.88 -8.36
CA PRO A 241 -22.91 23.06 -8.19
C PRO A 241 -23.96 23.17 -9.30
N GLU A 242 -24.01 24.27 -10.05
CA GLU A 242 -24.97 24.48 -11.14
C GLU A 242 -24.64 23.66 -12.40
N TYR A 243 -23.35 23.31 -12.60
CA TYR A 243 -22.86 22.64 -13.80
C TYR A 243 -23.53 21.26 -13.99
N TYR A 244 -24.12 21.03 -15.17
CA TYR A 244 -25.15 19.99 -15.35
C TYR A 244 -24.73 18.54 -15.07
N THR A 245 -23.46 18.17 -15.30
CA THR A 245 -22.95 16.81 -15.06
C THR A 245 -21.49 16.78 -14.64
N PHE A 246 -21.15 15.80 -13.82
CA PHE A 246 -19.77 15.46 -13.44
C PHE A 246 -19.33 14.10 -14.02
N ASN A 247 -20.18 13.47 -14.84
CA ASN A 247 -19.79 12.32 -15.65
C ASN A 247 -19.01 12.81 -16.88
N ASN A 248 -17.75 12.39 -16.99
CA ASN A 248 -16.80 12.86 -17.99
C ASN A 248 -16.73 11.96 -19.24
N ILE A 249 -17.58 10.93 -19.35
CA ILE A 249 -17.53 9.94 -20.42
C ILE A 249 -18.45 10.36 -21.59
N ALA A 250 -17.90 11.10 -22.55
CA ALA A 250 -18.61 11.59 -23.74
C ALA A 250 -19.14 10.47 -24.67
N GLY A 251 -19.95 10.87 -25.66
CA GLY A 251 -20.67 9.96 -26.57
C GLY A 251 -19.95 9.54 -27.85
N GLY A 252 -18.92 10.28 -28.29
CA GLY A 252 -18.26 10.01 -29.57
C GLY A 252 -16.88 10.64 -29.77
N ALA A 253 -16.13 10.04 -30.71
CA ALA A 253 -14.68 10.16 -30.89
C ALA A 253 -14.10 11.51 -31.37
N LYS A 254 -14.83 12.63 -31.21
CA LYS A 254 -14.26 13.99 -31.22
C LYS A 254 -14.54 14.79 -29.94
N ASN A 255 -15.40 14.28 -29.06
CA ASN A 255 -15.79 14.88 -27.79
C ASN A 255 -15.37 14.00 -26.58
N GLU A 256 -14.97 12.75 -26.82
CA GLU A 256 -14.09 11.98 -25.91
C GLU A 256 -12.86 12.83 -25.51
N SER A 257 -12.45 12.72 -24.23
CA SER A 257 -11.41 13.52 -23.57
C SER A 257 -11.61 15.05 -23.45
N ARG A 258 -12.70 15.64 -23.97
CA ARG A 258 -12.92 17.11 -23.96
C ARG A 258 -13.65 17.68 -22.74
N PHE A 259 -14.07 16.82 -21.83
CA PHE A 259 -14.78 17.20 -20.62
C PHE A 259 -14.13 16.43 -19.47
N GLU A 260 -13.38 17.13 -18.63
CA GLU A 260 -12.55 16.56 -17.56
C GLU A 260 -12.74 17.36 -16.25
N VAL A 261 -14.01 17.57 -15.87
CA VAL A 261 -14.44 18.34 -14.69
C VAL A 261 -14.44 17.51 -13.41
N SER A 262 -14.01 18.10 -12.30
CA SER A 262 -14.16 17.51 -10.97
C SER A 262 -15.60 17.62 -10.47
N ALA A 263 -15.90 16.92 -9.37
CA ALA A 263 -16.99 17.35 -8.50
C ALA A 263 -16.69 18.76 -7.94
N PRO A 264 -17.72 19.59 -7.68
CA PRO A 264 -17.57 20.83 -6.94
C PRO A 264 -17.07 20.58 -5.52
N ILE A 265 -16.22 21.48 -4.98
CA ILE A 265 -15.68 21.35 -3.61
C ILE A 265 -16.79 21.52 -2.56
N GLU A 266 -17.80 22.32 -2.92
CA GLU A 266 -19.07 22.49 -2.23
C GLU A 266 -19.72 21.14 -1.93
N TYR A 267 -19.82 20.26 -2.93
CA TYR A 267 -20.42 18.92 -2.81
C TYR A 267 -19.52 17.92 -2.07
N VAL A 268 -18.20 18.10 -2.08
CA VAL A 268 -17.28 17.31 -1.23
C VAL A 268 -17.48 17.64 0.25
N VAL A 269 -17.64 18.93 0.56
CA VAL A 269 -17.88 19.42 1.92
C VAL A 269 -19.29 19.05 2.41
N GLU A 270 -20.31 19.24 1.57
CA GLU A 270 -21.70 18.86 1.87
C GLU A 270 -21.82 17.35 2.16
N LEU A 271 -21.17 16.50 1.35
CA LEU A 271 -21.15 15.06 1.58
C LEU A 271 -20.48 14.68 2.91
N ALA A 272 -19.34 15.30 3.24
CA ALA A 272 -18.64 15.06 4.50
C ALA A 272 -19.50 15.47 5.71
N ASN A 273 -20.16 16.63 5.63
CA ASN A 273 -21.04 17.14 6.68
C ASN A 273 -22.30 16.25 6.85
N GLU A 274 -22.94 15.77 5.77
CA GLU A 274 -24.11 14.88 5.84
C GLU A 274 -23.78 13.45 6.34
N THR A 275 -22.51 13.02 6.22
CA THR A 275 -22.06 11.67 6.61
C THR A 275 -21.30 11.62 7.94
N GLU A 276 -21.01 12.78 8.54
CA GLU A 276 -20.18 12.92 9.76
C GLU A 276 -18.78 12.27 9.60
N ALA A 277 -18.18 12.38 8.40
CA ALA A 277 -16.97 11.64 8.01
C ALA A 277 -15.87 12.54 7.40
N ASP A 278 -14.61 12.30 7.77
CA ASP A 278 -13.47 13.12 7.35
C ASP A 278 -13.19 13.03 5.83
N PRO A 279 -13.15 14.15 5.09
CA PRO A 279 -12.84 14.12 3.66
C PRO A 279 -11.32 14.05 3.41
N TRP A 280 -10.89 13.00 2.75
CA TRP A 280 -9.56 12.83 2.17
C TRP A 280 -9.60 13.28 0.69
N ILE A 281 -9.12 14.49 0.45
CA ILE A 281 -9.18 15.22 -0.82
C ILE A 281 -7.86 15.05 -1.57
N ASN A 282 -7.92 14.40 -2.73
CA ASN A 282 -6.78 14.30 -3.64
C ASN A 282 -6.70 15.56 -4.53
N LEU A 283 -5.58 16.28 -4.47
CA LEU A 283 -5.29 17.37 -5.39
C LEU A 283 -4.84 16.82 -6.75
N PRO A 284 -5.36 17.30 -7.89
CA PRO A 284 -4.74 17.07 -9.18
C PRO A 284 -3.31 17.60 -9.24
N VAL A 285 -2.40 16.90 -9.94
CA VAL A 285 -0.98 17.29 -10.01
C VAL A 285 -0.74 18.65 -10.65
N ASP A 286 -1.67 19.11 -11.49
CA ASP A 286 -1.65 20.37 -12.23
C ASP A 286 -2.37 21.52 -11.49
N VAL A 287 -2.71 21.33 -10.20
CA VAL A 287 -3.32 22.38 -9.37
C VAL A 287 -2.40 23.60 -9.21
N THR A 288 -2.99 24.78 -9.37
CA THR A 288 -2.31 26.07 -9.16
C THR A 288 -2.30 26.44 -7.67
N ASP A 289 -1.33 27.27 -7.26
CA ASP A 289 -1.21 27.73 -5.87
C ASP A 289 -2.45 28.52 -5.44
N ASP A 290 -2.87 29.43 -6.32
CA ASP A 290 -4.13 30.17 -6.28
C ASP A 290 -5.38 29.28 -6.08
N ARG A 291 -5.44 28.13 -6.76
CA ARG A 291 -6.55 27.17 -6.62
C ARG A 291 -6.46 26.38 -5.32
N ALA A 292 -5.26 25.95 -4.92
CA ALA A 292 -5.05 25.26 -3.65
C ALA A 292 -5.48 26.15 -2.47
N ALA A 293 -5.09 27.43 -2.47
CA ALA A 293 -5.54 28.42 -1.48
C ALA A 293 -7.08 28.54 -1.46
N ARG A 294 -7.72 28.71 -2.62
CA ARG A 294 -9.21 28.78 -2.73
C ARG A 294 -9.91 27.53 -2.19
N LEU A 295 -9.39 26.34 -2.49
CA LEU A 295 -9.93 25.07 -1.99
C LEU A 295 -9.75 24.97 -0.48
N GLY A 296 -8.56 25.31 0.04
CA GLY A 296 -8.26 25.31 1.47
C GLY A 296 -9.19 26.22 2.26
N SER A 297 -9.29 27.49 1.87
CA SER A 297 -10.16 28.47 2.55
C SER A 297 -11.63 28.05 2.51
N TYR A 298 -12.12 27.50 1.38
CA TYR A 298 -13.51 27.04 1.30
C TYR A 298 -13.78 25.88 2.28
N VAL A 299 -12.91 24.85 2.30
CA VAL A 299 -13.10 23.70 3.21
C VAL A 299 -12.95 24.14 4.66
N ALA A 300 -11.96 24.97 5.01
CA ALA A 300 -11.79 25.49 6.37
C ALA A 300 -13.02 26.28 6.88
N GLN A 301 -13.67 27.03 5.99
CA GLN A 301 -14.86 27.84 6.29
C GLN A 301 -16.18 27.05 6.34
N HIS A 302 -16.32 25.99 5.52
CA HIS A 302 -17.61 25.32 5.29
C HIS A 302 -17.71 23.86 5.77
N LEU A 303 -16.59 23.18 6.04
CA LEU A 303 -16.58 21.86 6.67
C LEU A 303 -17.00 21.99 8.14
N ASP A 304 -17.81 21.05 8.64
CA ASP A 304 -18.21 20.99 10.05
C ASP A 304 -16.98 21.08 10.98
N PRO A 305 -17.02 21.89 12.06
CA PRO A 305 -15.87 22.11 12.94
C PRO A 305 -15.30 20.84 13.59
N ASP A 306 -16.11 19.79 13.79
CA ASP A 306 -15.65 18.55 14.43
C ASP A 306 -14.94 17.59 13.45
N LEU A 307 -14.95 17.88 12.14
CA LEU A 307 -14.26 17.11 11.10
C LEU A 307 -12.87 17.69 10.74
N VAL A 308 -11.93 16.80 10.37
CA VAL A 308 -10.53 17.12 10.04
C VAL A 308 -10.17 16.61 8.63
N PRO A 309 -10.02 17.50 7.63
CA PRO A 309 -9.76 17.08 6.26
C PRO A 309 -8.33 16.61 6.06
N ARG A 310 -8.16 15.60 5.21
CA ARG A 310 -6.86 15.12 4.70
C ARG A 310 -6.63 15.60 3.29
N TRP A 311 -5.41 16.01 2.98
CA TRP A 311 -5.00 16.44 1.64
C TRP A 311 -3.85 15.57 1.11
N GLU A 312 -3.98 15.11 -0.13
CA GLU A 312 -2.98 14.28 -0.81
C GLU A 312 -2.64 14.86 -2.19
N TYR A 313 -1.36 15.06 -2.48
CA TYR A 313 -0.90 15.55 -3.79
C TYR A 313 -0.87 14.43 -4.85
N GLY A 314 -1.82 14.45 -5.78
CA GLY A 314 -2.00 13.45 -6.82
C GLY A 314 -2.66 12.16 -6.33
N ASN A 315 -2.43 11.09 -7.07
CA ASN A 315 -2.73 9.70 -6.69
C ASN A 315 -1.68 8.79 -7.36
N GLU A 316 -1.18 7.80 -6.62
CA GLU A 316 -0.22 6.79 -7.09
C GLU A 316 0.91 7.31 -8.01
N LEU A 317 1.74 8.24 -7.52
CA LEU A 317 2.83 8.86 -8.31
C LEU A 317 4.03 7.92 -8.61
N PHE A 318 3.79 6.61 -8.58
CA PHE A 318 4.67 5.54 -9.05
C PHE A 318 4.08 4.72 -10.20
N ASN A 319 2.78 4.84 -10.47
CA ASN A 319 2.07 3.91 -11.34
C ASN A 319 2.34 4.26 -12.81
N THR A 320 3.15 3.43 -13.46
CA THR A 320 3.60 3.64 -14.85
C THR A 320 2.53 3.34 -15.90
N SER A 321 1.35 2.86 -15.47
CA SER A 321 0.23 2.46 -16.32
C SER A 321 -0.34 3.64 -17.12
N ARG A 322 -0.89 3.35 -18.30
CA ARG A 322 -1.38 4.37 -19.26
C ARG A 322 -2.57 5.23 -18.77
N GLY A 323 -3.17 4.92 -17.62
CA GLY A 323 -4.27 5.69 -17.02
C GLY A 323 -3.85 6.65 -15.91
N PHE A 324 -2.57 6.64 -15.51
CA PHE A 324 -2.03 7.46 -14.42
C PHE A 324 -1.17 8.56 -15.02
N GLU A 325 -1.82 9.68 -15.34
CA GLU A 325 -1.20 10.78 -16.08
C GLU A 325 -0.36 11.67 -15.14
N GLY A 326 -0.75 11.71 -13.85
CA GLY A 326 -0.02 12.41 -12.80
C GLY A 326 1.43 11.95 -12.61
N TYR A 327 1.70 10.65 -12.78
CA TYR A 327 3.05 10.09 -12.80
C TYR A 327 3.93 10.74 -13.89
N ARG A 328 3.38 10.94 -15.10
CA ARG A 328 4.12 11.47 -16.26
C ARG A 328 4.40 12.96 -16.15
N TYR A 329 3.44 13.71 -15.61
CA TYR A 329 3.63 15.10 -15.21
C TYR A 329 4.75 15.23 -14.18
N ALA A 330 4.75 14.38 -13.14
CA ALA A 330 5.77 14.40 -12.10
C ALA A 330 7.19 14.09 -12.64
N LEU A 331 7.32 13.17 -13.60
CA LEU A 331 8.59 12.94 -14.33
C LEU A 331 9.04 14.20 -15.09
N ARG A 332 8.14 14.81 -15.88
CA ARG A 332 8.48 16.02 -16.66
C ARG A 332 8.96 17.13 -15.74
N GLU A 333 8.20 17.46 -14.70
CA GLU A 333 8.55 18.54 -13.79
C GLU A 333 9.86 18.28 -13.04
N ALA A 334 10.14 17.04 -12.63
CA ALA A 334 11.44 16.68 -12.05
C ALA A 334 12.60 17.05 -12.99
N HIS A 335 12.50 16.72 -14.28
CA HIS A 335 13.53 17.07 -15.27
C HIS A 335 13.52 18.54 -15.72
N THR A 336 12.38 19.23 -15.63
CA THR A 336 12.25 20.65 -16.01
C THR A 336 12.73 21.59 -14.91
N VAL A 337 12.47 21.28 -13.65
CA VAL A 337 12.77 22.15 -12.50
C VAL A 337 14.13 21.83 -11.88
N PHE A 338 14.49 20.55 -11.71
CA PHE A 338 15.74 20.18 -11.04
C PHE A 338 16.95 20.22 -11.98
N LYS A 339 17.75 21.27 -11.84
CA LYS A 339 18.91 21.55 -12.71
C LYS A 339 19.97 20.45 -12.62
N GLY A 340 20.20 19.76 -13.74
CA GLY A 340 21.19 18.67 -13.82
C GLY A 340 20.70 17.34 -13.24
N TYR A 341 19.39 17.17 -13.09
CA TYR A 341 18.79 15.93 -12.62
C TYR A 341 18.69 14.87 -13.74
N HIS A 342 19.10 13.64 -13.44
CA HIS A 342 19.33 12.57 -14.42
C HIS A 342 18.75 11.20 -14.00
N GLU A 343 18.14 11.10 -12.82
CA GLU A 343 17.35 9.93 -12.43
C GLU A 343 15.95 10.01 -13.06
N ASP A 344 15.36 8.86 -13.34
CA ASP A 344 14.07 8.71 -14.05
C ASP A 344 13.23 7.62 -13.34
N GLY A 345 11.98 7.43 -13.75
CA GLY A 345 11.05 6.49 -13.16
C GLY A 345 10.41 7.01 -11.86
N PRO A 346 9.77 6.14 -11.05
CA PRO A 346 9.12 6.53 -9.81
C PRO A 346 10.03 7.25 -8.79
N VAL A 347 11.36 7.13 -8.91
CA VAL A 347 12.34 7.90 -8.13
C VAL A 347 12.29 9.40 -8.45
N ALA A 348 12.18 9.75 -9.73
CA ALA A 348 12.04 11.14 -10.19
C ALA A 348 10.68 11.74 -9.79
N ALA A 349 9.60 10.95 -9.92
CA ALA A 349 8.29 11.35 -9.44
C ALA A 349 8.24 11.52 -7.91
N ALA A 350 9.00 10.71 -7.14
CA ALA A 350 9.12 10.86 -5.69
C ALA A 350 9.83 12.15 -5.29
N GLU A 351 10.94 12.50 -5.96
CA GLU A 351 11.66 13.76 -5.72
C GLU A 351 10.83 14.99 -6.14
N TRP A 352 10.02 14.90 -7.22
CA TRP A 352 9.05 15.97 -7.55
C TRP A 352 7.95 16.09 -6.48
N ALA A 353 7.35 14.98 -6.07
CA ALA A 353 6.32 14.97 -5.04
C ALA A 353 6.83 15.53 -3.70
N ALA A 354 8.09 15.25 -3.35
CA ALA A 354 8.78 15.76 -2.16
C ALA A 354 9.13 17.25 -2.20
N TYR A 355 8.87 17.92 -3.32
CA TYR A 355 8.99 19.37 -3.49
C TYR A 355 7.59 20.01 -3.68
N ARG A 356 6.81 19.52 -4.66
CA ARG A 356 5.50 20.11 -5.00
C ARG A 356 4.42 19.85 -3.96
N GLY A 357 4.41 18.67 -3.33
CA GLY A 357 3.47 18.31 -2.28
C GLY A 357 3.60 19.23 -1.06
N PRO A 358 4.77 19.29 -0.39
CA PRO A 358 4.99 20.17 0.76
C PRO A 358 4.70 21.65 0.49
N HIS A 359 5.02 22.18 -0.71
CA HIS A 359 4.66 23.55 -1.08
C HIS A 359 3.13 23.77 -1.09
N LEU A 360 2.37 22.85 -1.69
CA LEU A 360 0.90 22.91 -1.68
C LEU A 360 0.31 22.69 -0.29
N TYR A 361 0.94 21.85 0.53
CA TYR A 361 0.50 21.58 1.90
C TYR A 361 0.66 22.83 2.77
N GLN A 362 1.76 23.57 2.68
CA GLN A 362 1.92 24.87 3.37
C GLN A 362 0.89 25.93 2.94
N ILE A 363 0.51 25.97 1.65
CA ILE A 363 -0.55 26.88 1.16
C ILE A 363 -1.91 26.52 1.78
N LEU A 364 -2.22 25.23 1.92
CA LEU A 364 -3.43 24.74 2.57
C LEU A 364 -3.39 24.96 4.09
N ASP A 365 -2.26 24.67 4.73
CA ASP A 365 -2.01 24.84 6.17
C ASP A 365 -2.31 26.28 6.60
N HIS A 366 -1.73 27.27 5.92
CA HIS A 366 -2.02 28.70 6.15
C HIS A 366 -3.51 29.05 5.95
N ALA A 367 -4.20 28.44 4.97
CA ALA A 367 -5.62 28.67 4.74
C ALA A 367 -6.53 28.09 5.84
N PHE A 368 -6.04 27.10 6.60
CA PHE A 368 -6.70 26.51 7.77
C PHE A 368 -6.34 27.27 9.06
N ASP A 369 -5.07 27.63 9.23
CA ASP A 369 -4.54 28.50 10.31
C ASP A 369 -5.30 29.84 10.38
N ASP A 370 -5.52 30.49 9.23
CA ASP A 370 -6.30 31.75 9.11
C ASP A 370 -7.75 31.62 9.65
N HIS A 371 -8.28 30.41 9.74
CA HIS A 371 -9.61 30.08 10.28
C HIS A 371 -9.56 29.44 11.68
N GLY A 372 -8.37 29.18 12.23
CA GLY A 372 -8.20 28.43 13.48
C GLY A 372 -8.66 26.97 13.39
N ARG A 373 -8.49 26.36 12.22
CA ARG A 373 -8.82 24.95 11.93
C ARG A 373 -7.54 24.13 11.75
N GLU A 374 -7.62 22.82 12.00
CA GLU A 374 -6.56 21.87 11.67
C GLU A 374 -6.84 21.18 10.33
N ALA A 375 -5.77 20.84 9.60
CA ALA A 375 -5.80 19.97 8.44
C ALA A 375 -4.70 18.90 8.56
N ARG A 376 -4.83 17.82 7.79
CA ARG A 376 -3.83 16.74 7.73
C ARG A 376 -3.27 16.59 6.33
N PHE A 377 -1.98 16.27 6.25
CA PHE A 377 -1.23 16.24 5.01
C PHE A 377 -0.62 14.87 4.82
N VAL A 378 -1.02 14.20 3.74
CA VAL A 378 -0.70 12.79 3.50
C VAL A 378 0.52 12.70 2.59
N ALA A 379 1.52 11.89 2.95
CA ALA A 379 2.57 11.51 2.01
C ALA A 379 1.89 10.84 0.80
N PRO A 380 2.03 11.40 -0.42
CA PRO A 380 1.24 10.98 -1.59
C PRO A 380 1.52 9.52 -1.88
N GLY A 381 0.48 8.74 -2.17
CA GLY A 381 0.54 7.32 -1.88
C GLY A 381 1.47 6.49 -2.76
N TRP A 382 2.09 5.47 -2.14
CA TRP A 382 3.01 4.52 -2.79
C TRP A 382 2.58 3.06 -2.57
N ALA A 383 2.74 2.19 -3.58
CA ALA A 383 2.36 0.77 -3.47
C ALA A 383 3.11 0.04 -2.34
N PHE A 384 2.39 -0.71 -1.52
CA PHE A 384 2.94 -1.53 -0.42
C PHE A 384 4.07 -2.49 -0.86
N SER A 385 4.08 -2.93 -2.13
CA SER A 385 5.11 -3.78 -2.72
C SER A 385 6.25 -3.05 -3.47
N GLY A 386 6.19 -1.71 -3.57
CA GLY A 386 7.22 -0.86 -4.17
C GLY A 386 7.84 0.16 -3.19
N SER A 387 7.16 0.45 -2.09
CA SER A 387 7.61 1.40 -1.05
C SER A 387 8.79 0.88 -0.21
N LEU A 388 8.98 -0.45 -0.18
CA LEU A 388 10.15 -1.14 0.35
C LEU A 388 10.70 -2.11 -0.71
N ARG A 389 11.99 -2.42 -0.63
CA ARG A 389 12.62 -3.41 -1.52
C ARG A 389 12.08 -4.83 -1.23
N PRO A 390 12.24 -5.81 -2.16
CA PRO A 390 11.81 -7.19 -1.91
C PRO A 390 12.47 -7.87 -0.70
N ASP A 391 13.58 -7.33 -0.21
CA ASP A 391 14.27 -7.74 1.03
C ASP A 391 13.69 -7.08 2.31
N GLY A 392 12.65 -6.26 2.18
CA GLY A 392 11.99 -5.50 3.26
C GLY A 392 12.86 -4.40 3.89
N SER A 393 14.02 -4.08 3.33
CA SER A 393 14.89 -3.05 3.89
C SER A 393 14.32 -1.64 3.70
N LEU A 394 14.50 -0.79 4.72
CA LEU A 394 14.18 0.64 4.72
C LEU A 394 15.13 1.47 3.83
N THR A 395 15.73 0.86 2.80
CA THR A 395 16.84 1.45 2.03
C THR A 395 16.43 1.69 0.58
N ASN A 396 16.43 2.96 0.16
CA ASN A 396 16.08 3.41 -1.20
C ASN A 396 14.70 2.95 -1.70
N GLY A 397 13.72 2.77 -0.80
CA GLY A 397 12.30 2.69 -1.13
C GLY A 397 11.70 4.07 -1.41
N TYR A 398 10.60 4.17 -2.16
CA TYR A 398 10.11 5.46 -2.65
C TYR A 398 9.66 6.43 -1.54
N LEU A 399 9.06 5.94 -0.46
CA LEU A 399 8.72 6.79 0.70
C LEU A 399 9.98 7.31 1.41
N VAL A 400 11.04 6.49 1.50
CA VAL A 400 12.34 6.91 2.06
C VAL A 400 13.01 7.95 1.15
N ARG A 401 12.86 7.82 -0.18
CA ARG A 401 13.29 8.85 -1.16
C ARG A 401 12.50 10.15 -0.98
N TYR A 402 11.18 10.05 -0.81
CA TYR A 402 10.29 11.17 -0.58
C TYR A 402 10.69 11.97 0.66
N PHE A 403 10.75 11.37 1.86
CA PHE A 403 11.14 12.10 3.08
C PHE A 403 12.59 12.62 3.05
N ARG A 404 13.48 11.99 2.26
CA ARG A 404 14.83 12.52 2.00
C ARG A 404 14.85 13.75 1.10
N ALA A 405 13.88 13.98 0.22
CA ALA A 405 13.72 15.21 -0.56
C ALA A 405 15.04 15.84 -1.07
N GLU A 406 15.89 15.06 -1.74
CA GLU A 406 17.26 15.44 -2.06
C GLU A 406 17.33 16.59 -3.07
N GLN A 407 16.42 16.66 -4.05
CA GLN A 407 16.38 17.76 -5.00
C GLN A 407 15.71 19.00 -4.41
N SER A 408 14.65 18.84 -3.59
CA SER A 408 14.02 19.94 -2.85
C SER A 408 15.06 20.73 -2.02
N ARG A 409 15.89 20.03 -1.24
CA ARG A 409 17.00 20.63 -0.46
C ARG A 409 18.07 21.35 -1.29
N LYS A 410 18.18 21.07 -2.61
CA LYS A 410 19.09 21.77 -3.53
C LYS A 410 18.49 23.04 -4.12
N MET A 411 17.16 23.17 -4.15
CA MET A 411 16.48 24.35 -4.69
C MET A 411 16.74 25.59 -3.84
N ARG A 412 16.63 25.47 -2.51
CA ARG A 412 16.93 26.53 -1.51
C ARG A 412 16.11 27.83 -1.73
N ASP A 413 14.90 27.69 -2.21
CA ASP A 413 13.91 28.74 -2.46
C ASP A 413 13.01 29.05 -1.25
N GLY A 414 12.89 28.10 -0.32
CA GLY A 414 12.07 28.23 0.90
C GLY A 414 10.91 27.24 0.97
N THR A 415 10.74 26.37 -0.03
CA THR A 415 9.80 25.25 0.03
C THR A 415 10.10 24.35 1.25
N PRO A 416 9.10 24.01 2.09
CA PRO A 416 9.29 23.12 3.23
C PRO A 416 9.66 21.70 2.79
N LEU A 417 10.33 20.96 3.67
CA LEU A 417 10.60 19.55 3.49
C LEU A 417 9.39 18.73 3.95
N PRO A 418 9.24 17.47 3.50
CA PRO A 418 8.09 16.65 3.89
C PRO A 418 7.88 16.49 5.39
N LEU A 419 8.95 16.38 6.20
CA LEU A 419 8.80 16.28 7.67
C LEU A 419 8.41 17.60 8.35
N ASP A 420 8.45 18.73 7.65
CA ASP A 420 8.02 20.03 8.20
C ASP A 420 6.49 20.19 8.17
N VAL A 421 5.77 19.38 7.36
CA VAL A 421 4.32 19.55 7.09
C VAL A 421 3.50 18.25 6.97
N VAL A 422 4.09 17.09 6.67
CA VAL A 422 3.34 15.83 6.50
C VAL A 422 2.96 15.24 7.86
N THR A 423 1.70 14.85 8.01
CA THR A 423 1.15 14.22 9.23
C THR A 423 0.91 12.71 9.08
N ASP A 424 0.62 12.25 7.87
CA ASP A 424 0.11 10.89 7.60
C ASP A 424 0.99 10.16 6.55
N TYR A 425 1.53 9.00 6.91
CA TYR A 425 2.32 8.10 6.06
C TYR A 425 1.38 7.07 5.38
N SER A 426 1.27 7.11 4.04
CA SER A 426 0.28 6.28 3.32
C SER A 426 0.87 5.18 2.42
N VAL A 427 0.17 4.04 2.34
CA VAL A 427 0.52 2.90 1.45
C VAL A 427 -0.70 2.30 0.74
N ALA A 428 -0.53 1.92 -0.53
CA ALA A 428 -1.58 1.29 -1.36
C ALA A 428 -1.65 -0.22 -1.11
N MET A 429 -2.81 -0.71 -0.65
CA MET A 429 -3.00 -2.00 0.03
C MET A 429 -3.70 -3.09 -0.79
N TYR A 430 -3.13 -3.40 -1.95
CA TYR A 430 -3.58 -4.50 -2.81
C TYR A 430 -3.37 -5.89 -2.18
N PHE A 431 -4.41 -6.47 -1.56
CA PHE A 431 -4.33 -7.80 -0.93
C PHE A 431 -4.06 -8.94 -1.92
N GLY A 432 -4.57 -8.84 -3.15
CA GLY A 432 -4.46 -9.89 -4.18
C GLY A 432 -3.37 -9.69 -5.23
N GLY A 433 -2.79 -8.48 -5.31
CA GLY A 433 -1.83 -8.10 -6.35
C GLY A 433 -2.39 -8.11 -7.79
N THR A 434 -1.63 -7.56 -8.74
CA THR A 434 -1.86 -7.87 -10.16
C THR A 434 -1.28 -9.24 -10.48
N LEU A 435 -2.13 -10.26 -10.39
CA LEU A 435 -1.84 -11.64 -10.78
C LEU A 435 -1.70 -11.78 -12.30
N ALA A 436 -0.66 -11.17 -12.88
CA ALA A 436 -0.18 -11.55 -14.21
C ALA A 436 0.55 -12.90 -14.12
N ASP A 437 0.54 -13.69 -15.21
CA ASP A 437 1.04 -15.09 -15.32
C ASP A 437 2.52 -15.26 -14.90
N GLY A 438 2.78 -15.23 -13.60
CA GLY A 438 4.13 -15.15 -13.04
C GLY A 438 4.22 -14.63 -11.60
N ARG A 439 3.16 -14.04 -11.02
CA ARG A 439 3.08 -13.79 -9.57
C ARG A 439 2.38 -14.94 -8.82
N PRO A 440 2.78 -15.29 -7.57
CA PRO A 440 2.40 -16.57 -6.95
C PRO A 440 1.03 -16.61 -6.26
N ASP A 441 0.37 -15.47 -6.12
CA ASP A 441 -0.61 -15.12 -5.09
C ASP A 441 -2.04 -15.67 -5.35
N ALA A 442 -2.26 -16.34 -6.48
CA ALA A 442 -3.58 -16.82 -6.92
C ALA A 442 -4.22 -17.92 -6.05
N ALA A 443 -3.44 -18.58 -5.17
CA ALA A 443 -3.90 -19.73 -4.37
C ALA A 443 -4.50 -19.37 -3.00
N VAL A 444 -4.60 -18.07 -2.66
CA VAL A 444 -4.94 -17.60 -1.30
C VAL A 444 -6.39 -17.92 -0.89
N ALA A 445 -7.36 -17.74 -1.80
CA ALA A 445 -8.79 -17.73 -1.48
C ALA A 445 -9.33 -18.98 -0.77
N ASP A 446 -9.17 -20.16 -1.37
CA ASP A 446 -9.70 -21.43 -0.84
C ASP A 446 -8.89 -21.98 0.36
N HIS A 447 -7.68 -21.45 0.59
CA HIS A 447 -6.77 -21.94 1.61
C HIS A 447 -7.04 -21.38 3.01
N VAL A 448 -7.37 -20.09 3.12
CA VAL A 448 -7.59 -19.43 4.43
C VAL A 448 -8.87 -19.92 5.11
N LEU A 449 -9.90 -20.27 4.33
CA LEU A 449 -11.13 -20.94 4.81
C LEU A 449 -10.89 -22.18 5.69
N LYS A 450 -9.75 -22.86 5.51
CA LYS A 450 -9.50 -24.21 6.03
C LYS A 450 -8.40 -24.26 7.10
N THR A 451 -7.69 -23.16 7.36
CA THR A 451 -6.48 -23.13 8.21
C THR A 451 -6.73 -22.70 9.66
N VAL A 452 -7.77 -21.91 9.93
CA VAL A 452 -7.97 -21.13 11.18
C VAL A 452 -8.22 -21.97 12.46
N LYS A 453 -8.42 -23.30 12.40
CA LYS A 453 -8.83 -24.12 13.56
C LYS A 453 -7.91 -25.28 13.98
N GLY A 454 -6.62 -25.24 13.60
CA GLY A 454 -5.65 -26.20 14.15
C GLY A 454 -4.24 -26.17 13.57
N ALA A 455 -4.01 -25.40 12.50
CA ALA A 455 -2.74 -25.43 11.77
C ALA A 455 -1.54 -24.93 12.59
N GLU A 456 -1.69 -23.90 13.43
CA GLU A 456 -0.57 -23.28 14.16
C GLU A 456 0.10 -24.27 15.13
N ALA A 457 -0.67 -24.93 16.00
CA ALA A 457 -0.15 -25.92 16.94
C ALA A 457 0.50 -27.13 16.23
N GLN A 458 0.00 -27.52 15.05
CA GLN A 458 0.54 -28.64 14.27
C GLN A 458 1.78 -28.24 13.46
N ALA A 459 1.80 -27.05 12.87
CA ALA A 459 2.95 -26.52 12.13
C ALA A 459 4.13 -26.22 13.06
N ASP A 460 3.87 -25.65 14.25
CA ASP A 460 4.87 -25.42 15.27
C ASP A 460 5.38 -26.75 15.88
N THR A 461 4.51 -27.75 16.08
CA THR A 461 4.95 -29.11 16.46
C THR A 461 5.77 -29.79 15.36
N LEU A 462 5.44 -29.60 14.08
CA LEU A 462 6.16 -30.19 12.94
C LEU A 462 7.48 -29.45 12.65
N ALA A 463 7.55 -28.13 12.85
CA ALA A 463 8.80 -27.38 12.87
C ALA A 463 9.70 -27.89 14.01
N ARG A 464 9.13 -28.06 15.21
CA ARG A 464 9.78 -28.72 16.36
C ARG A 464 10.01 -30.23 16.18
N TRP A 465 9.72 -30.81 15.01
CA TRP A 465 10.06 -32.17 14.63
C TRP A 465 11.14 -32.21 13.52
N ILE A 466 10.99 -31.38 12.48
CA ILE A 466 11.95 -31.24 11.37
C ILE A 466 13.29 -30.68 11.84
N LEU A 467 13.30 -29.75 12.81
CA LEU A 467 14.52 -29.11 13.30
C LEU A 467 15.36 -30.00 14.24
N PHE A 468 14.83 -31.12 14.74
CA PHE A 468 15.38 -31.82 15.91
C PHE A 468 15.94 -33.24 15.69
N GLY A 469 15.95 -33.73 14.44
CA GLY A 469 16.79 -34.86 14.02
C GLY A 469 16.22 -36.27 14.23
N ALA A 470 16.85 -37.23 13.54
CA ALA A 470 16.51 -38.65 13.58
C ALA A 470 17.71 -39.49 14.06
N ASP A 471 17.40 -40.63 14.68
CA ASP A 471 18.35 -41.57 15.29
C ASP A 471 19.28 -42.25 14.25
N GLU A 472 20.57 -42.42 14.60
CA GLU A 472 21.66 -42.69 13.63
C GLU A 472 21.53 -44.05 12.89
N ASP A 473 20.76 -45.00 13.44
CA ASP A 473 20.54 -46.34 12.88
C ASP A 473 19.18 -46.52 12.15
N ARG A 474 18.39 -45.45 11.93
CA ARG A 474 17.01 -45.57 11.41
C ARG A 474 16.73 -44.84 10.08
N LEU A 475 16.64 -45.62 9.00
CA LEU A 475 15.98 -45.20 7.76
C LEU A 475 14.46 -45.15 7.97
N ALA A 476 13.96 -43.98 8.36
CA ALA A 476 12.55 -43.79 8.72
C ALA A 476 11.62 -43.85 7.49
N ARG A 477 10.67 -44.79 7.52
CA ARG A 477 9.46 -44.77 6.69
C ARG A 477 8.26 -44.64 7.61
N LEU A 478 7.61 -43.48 7.60
CA LEU A 478 6.46 -43.18 8.45
C LEU A 478 5.14 -43.60 7.79
N SER A 479 4.16 -43.97 8.62
CA SER A 479 2.76 -44.11 8.23
C SER A 479 1.86 -43.27 9.16
N PRO A 480 0.68 -42.80 8.70
CA PRO A 480 -0.09 -41.79 9.43
C PRO A 480 -0.47 -42.15 10.87
N ALA A 481 -0.69 -43.43 11.17
CA ALA A 481 -1.15 -43.91 12.48
C ALA A 481 -0.04 -43.95 13.57
N GLN A 482 1.14 -43.39 13.31
CA GLN A 482 2.30 -43.40 14.22
C GLN A 482 2.59 -42.03 14.83
N LEU A 483 1.70 -41.05 14.64
CA LEU A 483 1.89 -39.64 15.03
C LEU A 483 1.22 -39.27 16.37
N ASP A 484 0.38 -40.14 16.93
CA ASP A 484 -0.53 -39.80 18.04
C ASP A 484 0.06 -39.92 19.47
N THR A 485 1.36 -40.23 19.63
CA THR A 485 1.99 -40.46 20.95
C THR A 485 3.25 -39.60 21.14
N PRO A 486 3.32 -38.72 22.17
CA PRO A 486 4.51 -37.92 22.45
C PRO A 486 5.71 -38.75 22.95
N LEU A 487 6.92 -38.36 22.53
CA LEU A 487 8.21 -38.86 23.01
C LEU A 487 9.13 -37.68 23.34
N GLN A 488 9.95 -37.81 24.38
CA GLN A 488 10.95 -36.81 24.78
C GLN A 488 12.37 -37.35 24.59
N MET A 489 13.22 -36.66 23.83
CA MET A 489 14.68 -36.86 23.78
C MET A 489 15.45 -35.54 23.46
N PRO A 490 16.77 -35.46 23.72
CA PRO A 490 17.53 -34.20 23.78
C PRO A 490 18.43 -33.89 22.55
N TRP A 491 19.21 -32.81 22.63
CA TRP A 491 19.75 -32.00 21.52
C TRP A 491 21.26 -32.12 21.22
N SER A 492 21.67 -31.59 20.06
CA SER A 492 23.05 -31.25 19.68
C SER A 492 23.04 -29.96 18.82
N GLU A 493 24.03 -29.07 18.98
CA GLU A 493 23.87 -27.63 18.66
C GLU A 493 24.70 -27.09 17.47
N THR A 494 25.33 -27.95 16.67
CA THR A 494 26.44 -27.54 15.78
C THR A 494 26.27 -27.92 14.31
N LEU A 495 25.74 -26.98 13.51
CA LEU A 495 25.96 -26.97 12.06
C LEU A 495 25.93 -25.54 11.49
N ASP A 496 26.76 -25.26 10.49
CA ASP A 496 26.79 -24.01 9.74
C ASP A 496 27.00 -24.33 8.25
N ILE A 497 26.14 -23.80 7.38
CA ILE A 497 25.95 -24.31 6.00
C ILE A 497 26.59 -23.36 4.96
N GLY A 498 27.00 -22.14 5.33
CA GLY A 498 27.40 -21.10 4.38
C GLY A 498 28.86 -21.08 3.88
N VAL A 499 29.76 -21.91 4.42
CA VAL A 499 31.20 -21.55 4.51
C VAL A 499 32.14 -22.38 3.62
N THR A 500 31.65 -23.07 2.59
CA THR A 500 32.41 -24.12 1.87
C THR A 500 33.73 -23.68 1.23
N GLU A 501 33.79 -22.54 0.51
CA GLU A 501 35.06 -22.05 -0.07
C GLU A 501 36.00 -21.44 0.97
N LEU A 502 35.46 -20.83 2.03
CA LEU A 502 36.26 -20.16 3.06
C LEU A 502 36.91 -21.19 4.00
N ILE A 503 36.22 -22.30 4.30
CA ILE A 503 36.83 -23.47 4.95
C ILE A 503 38.00 -24.01 4.13
N TRP A 504 37.90 -24.01 2.79
CA TRP A 504 38.98 -24.49 1.91
C TRP A 504 40.23 -23.60 1.97
N LYS A 505 40.08 -22.27 2.14
CA LYS A 505 41.21 -21.37 2.38
C LYS A 505 41.86 -21.57 3.75
N ASP A 506 41.08 -21.80 4.81
CA ASP A 506 41.61 -22.12 6.14
C ASP A 506 42.39 -23.46 6.11
N ILE A 507 41.86 -24.50 5.43
CA ILE A 507 42.55 -25.78 5.19
C ILE A 507 43.86 -25.58 4.42
N GLN A 508 43.87 -24.76 3.37
CA GLN A 508 45.09 -24.42 2.63
C GLN A 508 46.13 -23.65 3.46
N ALA A 509 45.71 -22.94 4.51
CA ALA A 509 46.59 -22.31 5.49
C ALA A 509 47.11 -23.28 6.58
N GLY A 510 46.77 -24.58 6.50
CA GLY A 510 47.19 -25.60 7.47
C GLY A 510 46.31 -25.69 8.71
N LEU A 511 45.11 -25.09 8.68
CA LEU A 511 44.12 -25.14 9.75
C LEU A 511 42.94 -25.99 9.28
N ASP A 512 42.77 -27.22 9.79
CA ASP A 512 41.69 -28.12 9.35
C ASP A 512 40.51 -28.19 10.35
N PRO A 513 39.54 -27.25 10.27
CA PRO A 513 38.39 -27.24 11.17
C PRO A 513 37.45 -28.43 10.97
N LEU A 514 37.56 -29.20 9.87
CA LEU A 514 36.74 -30.40 9.64
C LEU A 514 37.07 -31.54 10.61
N THR A 515 38.16 -31.42 11.37
CA THR A 515 38.53 -32.33 12.46
C THR A 515 38.00 -31.91 13.83
N GLU A 516 37.59 -30.64 13.99
CA GLU A 516 37.14 -30.07 15.27
C GLU A 516 35.62 -29.84 15.33
N LEU A 517 34.95 -29.66 14.18
CA LEU A 517 33.49 -29.54 14.09
C LEU A 517 32.79 -30.86 14.46
N ASP A 518 31.71 -30.77 15.24
CA ASP A 518 30.97 -31.96 15.68
C ASP A 518 30.15 -32.63 14.58
N HIS A 519 29.66 -31.87 13.59
CA HIS A 519 28.92 -32.39 12.42
C HIS A 519 29.23 -31.60 11.15
N VAL A 520 29.09 -32.24 9.97
CA VAL A 520 29.33 -31.61 8.65
C VAL A 520 28.32 -32.10 7.60
N LEU A 521 27.81 -31.19 6.74
CA LEU A 521 27.08 -31.51 5.51
C LEU A 521 27.94 -31.26 4.26
N ARG A 522 27.70 -32.03 3.19
CA ARG A 522 28.26 -31.79 1.84
C ARG A 522 27.31 -32.25 0.74
N LEU A 523 27.44 -31.69 -0.46
CA LEU A 523 26.80 -32.18 -1.68
C LEU A 523 27.83 -32.94 -2.54
N GLN A 524 27.66 -34.24 -2.71
CA GLN A 524 28.47 -35.08 -3.60
C GLN A 524 27.64 -35.51 -4.81
N GLY A 525 27.81 -34.82 -5.95
CA GLY A 525 27.00 -35.08 -7.15
C GLY A 525 25.53 -34.78 -6.89
N ASN A 526 24.67 -35.78 -7.06
CA ASN A 526 23.24 -35.71 -6.75
C ASN A 526 22.89 -36.14 -5.31
N VAL A 527 23.86 -36.27 -4.40
CA VAL A 527 23.61 -36.75 -3.03
C VAL A 527 24.04 -35.72 -1.99
N LEU A 528 23.11 -35.26 -1.15
CA LEU A 528 23.41 -34.53 0.07
C LEU A 528 23.79 -35.53 1.17
N GLN A 529 24.95 -35.34 1.77
CA GLN A 529 25.55 -36.26 2.74
C GLN A 529 25.92 -35.56 4.04
N TYR A 530 25.78 -36.28 5.13
CA TYR A 530 26.11 -35.87 6.50
C TYR A 530 27.25 -36.71 7.08
N LYS A 531 28.00 -36.14 8.01
CA LYS A 531 28.98 -36.87 8.80
C LYS A 531 29.17 -36.21 10.17
N GLY A 532 28.82 -36.94 11.24
CA GLY A 532 29.22 -36.59 12.62
C GLY A 532 30.69 -36.92 12.90
N ARG A 533 31.29 -36.24 13.88
CA ARG A 533 32.72 -36.25 14.27
C ARG A 533 33.36 -37.63 14.44
N ARG A 534 32.57 -38.63 14.83
CA ARG A 534 33.03 -40.02 15.07
C ARG A 534 32.58 -41.00 13.98
N ALA A 535 31.76 -40.58 13.02
CA ALA A 535 31.33 -41.43 11.93
C ALA A 535 32.51 -41.74 10.99
N SER A 536 32.79 -43.02 10.77
CA SER A 536 33.86 -43.47 9.85
C SER A 536 33.49 -43.35 8.37
N ARG A 537 32.22 -43.04 8.08
CA ARG A 537 31.62 -42.92 6.75
C ARG A 537 30.73 -41.67 6.69
N TRP A 538 30.42 -41.24 5.47
CA TRP A 538 29.35 -40.28 5.23
C TRP A 538 28.02 -41.03 5.11
N THR A 539 26.94 -40.44 5.63
CA THR A 539 25.58 -40.94 5.54
C THR A 539 24.82 -40.13 4.49
N ASP A 540 24.17 -40.80 3.54
CA ASP A 540 23.34 -40.15 2.54
C ASP A 540 22.03 -39.66 3.21
N VAL A 541 21.78 -38.35 3.17
CA VAL A 541 20.61 -37.70 3.79
C VAL A 541 19.50 -37.49 2.76
N LEU A 542 19.88 -37.06 1.56
CA LEU A 542 18.95 -36.77 0.47
C LEU A 542 19.60 -37.14 -0.87
N VAL A 543 18.83 -37.78 -1.76
CA VAL A 543 19.26 -38.09 -3.13
C VAL A 543 18.36 -37.33 -4.10
N PHE A 544 18.94 -36.39 -4.83
CA PHE A 544 18.28 -35.67 -5.92
C PHE A 544 18.14 -36.57 -7.17
N ASP A 545 17.11 -36.32 -7.96
CA ASP A 545 16.82 -37.00 -9.23
C ASP A 545 17.96 -36.86 -10.27
N ARG A 546 18.69 -35.75 -10.19
CA ARG A 546 19.87 -35.42 -10.99
C ARG A 546 20.80 -34.50 -10.20
N THR A 547 22.07 -34.41 -10.61
CA THR A 547 23.03 -33.45 -10.01
C THR A 547 22.49 -32.03 -10.13
N PRO A 548 22.33 -31.27 -9.03
CA PRO A 548 21.89 -29.88 -9.11
C PRO A 548 22.82 -29.03 -9.97
N SER A 549 22.25 -28.13 -10.78
CA SER A 549 22.98 -27.19 -11.64
C SER A 549 23.50 -25.94 -10.90
N ARG A 550 23.36 -25.92 -9.57
CA ARG A 550 23.75 -24.86 -8.64
C ARG A 550 24.43 -25.49 -7.44
N SER A 551 25.35 -24.78 -6.79
CA SER A 551 25.93 -25.22 -5.52
C SER A 551 24.88 -25.20 -4.39
N LEU A 552 25.14 -25.92 -3.30
CA LEU A 552 24.24 -25.92 -2.13
C LEU A 552 24.01 -24.50 -1.58
N ALA A 553 25.06 -23.67 -1.55
CA ALA A 553 24.95 -22.26 -1.16
C ALA A 553 24.08 -21.44 -2.15
N GLN A 554 24.22 -21.66 -3.46
CA GLN A 554 23.40 -21.01 -4.49
C GLN A 554 21.93 -21.47 -4.47
N MET A 555 21.65 -22.70 -4.03
CA MET A 555 20.28 -23.19 -3.83
C MET A 555 19.63 -22.55 -2.60
N ILE A 556 20.42 -22.28 -1.54
CA ILE A 556 19.97 -21.63 -0.31
C ILE A 556 19.75 -20.14 -0.54
N SER A 557 20.68 -19.43 -1.20
CA SER A 557 20.51 -17.99 -1.51
C SER A 557 19.35 -17.71 -2.48
N ALA A 558 19.00 -18.68 -3.34
CA ALA A 558 17.81 -18.64 -4.19
C ALA A 558 16.52 -19.15 -3.50
N THR A 559 16.53 -19.31 -2.17
CA THR A 559 15.41 -19.81 -1.32
C THR A 559 14.78 -21.15 -1.73
N GLN A 560 15.48 -21.97 -2.54
CA GLN A 560 14.93 -23.21 -3.12
C GLN A 560 14.95 -24.43 -2.18
N LEU A 561 15.33 -24.27 -0.91
CA LEU A 561 15.53 -25.38 0.04
C LEU A 561 14.54 -25.40 1.23
N VAL A 562 13.61 -24.45 1.31
CA VAL A 562 12.51 -24.44 2.30
C VAL A 562 11.22 -24.86 1.59
N GLY A 563 10.99 -26.17 1.43
CA GLY A 563 10.00 -26.65 0.44
C GLY A 563 9.41 -28.05 0.59
N TYR A 564 8.75 -28.36 1.73
CA TYR A 564 7.82 -29.50 1.85
C TYR A 564 6.63 -29.11 2.76
N GLY A 565 5.36 -29.32 2.43
CA GLY A 565 4.73 -29.77 1.17
C GLY A 565 3.19 -29.94 1.33
N ASN A 566 2.46 -30.22 0.25
CA ASN A 566 1.39 -31.25 0.15
C ASN A 566 0.59 -31.15 -1.16
N GLN A 567 0.09 -32.30 -1.62
CA GLN A 567 -0.58 -32.50 -2.91
C GLN A 567 -2.00 -31.91 -3.00
N LEU A 568 -2.47 -31.73 -4.24
CA LEU A 568 -3.89 -31.60 -4.61
C LEU A 568 -4.15 -32.52 -5.81
N PHE A 569 -5.30 -33.21 -5.85
CA PHE A 569 -5.71 -34.15 -6.91
C PHE A 569 -4.69 -35.25 -7.33
N GLY A 570 -3.65 -35.49 -6.52
CA GLY A 570 -2.59 -36.47 -6.79
C GLY A 570 -1.28 -35.89 -7.31
N GLU A 571 -1.24 -34.59 -7.68
CA GLU A 571 -0.01 -33.92 -8.12
C GLU A 571 0.63 -33.08 -7.00
N ILE A 572 1.96 -32.95 -7.05
CA ILE A 572 2.78 -32.33 -6.01
C ILE A 572 3.13 -30.90 -6.42
N PHE A 573 2.61 -29.91 -5.69
CA PHE A 573 2.94 -28.50 -5.89
C PHE A 573 4.06 -28.04 -4.91
N PRO A 574 5.22 -27.56 -5.41
CA PRO A 574 6.33 -27.15 -4.55
C PRO A 574 6.27 -25.68 -4.14
N GLY A 575 6.16 -25.43 -2.83
CA GLY A 575 6.51 -24.16 -2.16
C GLY A 575 5.55 -22.97 -2.33
N LEU A 576 4.91 -22.53 -1.23
CA LEU A 576 4.42 -21.14 -1.08
C LEU A 576 3.94 -20.75 0.33
N ARG A 577 3.29 -21.70 1.05
CA ARG A 577 2.32 -21.40 2.13
C ARG A 577 2.76 -20.45 3.25
N SER A 578 4.03 -20.48 3.66
CA SER A 578 4.56 -19.62 4.74
C SER A 578 5.20 -18.32 4.22
N GLY A 579 5.78 -18.34 3.02
CA GLY A 579 6.60 -17.25 2.50
C GLY A 579 5.82 -15.95 2.28
N LEU A 580 4.59 -16.03 1.74
CA LEU A 580 3.76 -14.84 1.50
C LEU A 580 3.31 -14.17 2.80
N TYR A 581 2.74 -14.91 3.76
CA TYR A 581 2.30 -14.32 5.02
C TYR A 581 3.46 -13.67 5.79
N ILE A 582 4.63 -14.31 5.82
CA ILE A 582 5.82 -13.75 6.47
C ILE A 582 6.32 -12.51 5.70
N SER A 583 6.36 -12.54 4.36
CA SER A 583 6.75 -11.40 3.50
C SER A 583 5.86 -10.18 3.72
N GLU A 584 4.53 -10.34 3.63
CA GLU A 584 3.62 -9.20 3.72
C GLU A 584 3.49 -8.70 5.17
N LYS A 585 3.55 -9.58 6.17
CA LYS A 585 3.64 -9.18 7.58
C LYS A 585 4.93 -8.40 7.86
N PHE A 586 6.07 -8.86 7.35
CA PHE A 586 7.37 -8.19 7.53
C PHE A 586 7.42 -6.80 6.87
N ARG A 587 6.80 -6.62 5.69
CA ARG A 587 6.65 -5.29 5.06
C ARG A 587 5.73 -4.37 5.86
N LEU A 588 4.61 -4.90 6.36
CA LEU A 588 3.72 -4.19 7.28
C LEU A 588 4.48 -3.71 8.52
N GLU A 589 5.20 -4.61 9.16
CA GLU A 589 6.00 -4.35 10.36
C GLU A 589 7.09 -3.29 10.11
N ALA A 590 7.81 -3.38 8.99
CA ALA A 590 8.77 -2.36 8.58
C ALA A 590 8.13 -0.99 8.25
N HIS A 591 6.95 -0.97 7.62
CA HIS A 591 6.19 0.26 7.36
C HIS A 591 5.70 0.93 8.64
N ALA A 592 5.12 0.16 9.56
CA ALA A 592 4.65 0.64 10.85
C ALA A 592 5.81 1.17 11.71
N ASP A 593 6.91 0.42 11.81
CA ASP A 593 8.10 0.83 12.54
C ASP A 593 8.69 2.14 11.96
N TYR A 594 8.76 2.29 10.63
CA TYR A 594 9.29 3.50 10.00
C TYR A 594 8.36 4.72 10.16
N ALA A 595 7.04 4.55 9.97
CA ALA A 595 6.08 5.63 10.22
C ALA A 595 6.14 6.11 11.67
N ARG A 596 6.21 5.17 12.63
CA ARG A 596 6.37 5.45 14.07
C ARG A 596 7.71 6.11 14.41
N ALA A 597 8.79 5.75 13.72
CA ALA A 597 10.10 6.39 13.89
C ALA A 597 10.13 7.85 13.41
N LEU A 598 9.30 8.20 12.43
CA LEU A 598 9.08 9.56 11.94
C LEU A 598 7.99 10.33 12.72
N GLY A 599 7.29 9.69 13.67
CA GLY A 599 6.19 10.29 14.42
C GLY A 599 4.87 10.43 13.66
N LEU A 600 4.73 9.80 12.49
CA LEU A 600 3.60 9.96 11.57
C LEU A 600 2.44 8.98 11.86
N ASN A 601 1.23 9.38 11.49
CA ASN A 601 0.08 8.47 11.44
C ASN A 601 0.28 7.44 10.32
N PHE A 602 0.23 6.13 10.62
CA PHE A 602 0.29 5.11 9.57
C PHE A 602 -1.11 4.87 8.99
N VAL A 603 -1.33 5.20 7.71
CA VAL A 603 -2.62 5.05 7.02
C VAL A 603 -2.50 4.17 5.77
N ALA A 604 -3.61 3.57 5.36
CA ALA A 604 -3.70 2.71 4.20
C ALA A 604 -4.82 3.13 3.27
N TYR A 605 -4.59 3.02 1.97
CA TYR A 605 -5.60 3.26 0.94
C TYR A 605 -5.50 2.22 -0.18
N GLU A 606 -6.40 2.27 -1.17
CA GLU A 606 -6.61 1.19 -2.16
C GLU A 606 -6.68 -0.21 -1.50
N GLY A 607 -7.42 -0.28 -0.39
CA GLY A 607 -7.61 -1.52 0.35
C GLY A 607 -8.76 -2.36 -0.21
N GLY A 608 -8.55 -3.67 -0.32
CA GLY A 608 -9.62 -4.58 -0.74
C GLY A 608 -9.08 -5.93 -1.17
N SER A 609 -9.92 -6.74 -1.82
CA SER A 609 -9.49 -8.03 -2.40
C SER A 609 -8.52 -7.82 -3.56
N HIS A 610 -8.85 -6.96 -4.53
CA HIS A 610 -8.10 -6.72 -5.78
C HIS A 610 -7.78 -7.99 -6.60
N VAL A 611 -8.50 -9.10 -6.37
CA VAL A 611 -8.30 -10.36 -7.08
C VAL A 611 -9.06 -10.33 -8.41
N ALA A 612 -8.34 -10.13 -9.51
CA ALA A 612 -8.83 -10.16 -10.89
C ALA A 612 -7.82 -10.93 -11.80
N TYR A 613 -8.30 -11.68 -12.79
CA TYR A 613 -7.45 -12.53 -13.64
C TYR A 613 -8.04 -12.79 -15.04
N PRO A 614 -7.28 -12.67 -16.14
CA PRO A 614 -7.76 -13.00 -17.50
C PRO A 614 -8.08 -14.47 -17.84
N VAL A 615 -7.90 -15.46 -16.95
CA VAL A 615 -8.00 -16.88 -17.36
C VAL A 615 -9.46 -17.35 -17.48
N LYS A 616 -9.82 -17.79 -18.69
CA LYS A 616 -11.15 -18.28 -19.06
C LYS A 616 -11.51 -19.58 -18.32
N GLY A 617 -12.21 -19.46 -17.18
CA GLY A 617 -12.75 -20.59 -16.41
C GLY A 617 -12.55 -20.52 -14.89
N GLY A 618 -11.95 -19.46 -14.34
CA GLY A 618 -11.72 -19.32 -12.89
C GLY A 618 -12.83 -18.64 -12.07
N PHE A 619 -13.92 -18.20 -12.71
CA PHE A 619 -14.90 -17.26 -12.15
C PHE A 619 -15.48 -17.69 -10.79
N ASP A 620 -15.95 -18.93 -10.66
CA ASP A 620 -16.60 -19.46 -9.45
C ASP A 620 -15.76 -19.27 -8.17
N MET A 621 -14.42 -19.37 -8.27
CA MET A 621 -13.52 -19.15 -7.12
C MET A 621 -13.35 -17.67 -6.80
N TYR A 622 -13.28 -16.81 -7.81
CA TYR A 622 -13.16 -15.36 -7.62
C TYR A 622 -14.46 -14.76 -7.09
N GLU A 623 -15.60 -15.25 -7.55
CA GLU A 623 -16.93 -14.91 -7.02
C GLU A 623 -17.08 -15.44 -5.58
N ALA A 624 -16.69 -16.70 -5.30
CA ALA A 624 -16.70 -17.24 -3.94
C ALA A 624 -15.70 -16.57 -2.98
N PHE A 625 -14.67 -15.86 -3.47
CA PHE A 625 -13.80 -15.02 -2.64
C PHE A 625 -14.37 -13.61 -2.46
N ASN A 626 -14.80 -12.96 -3.54
CA ASN A 626 -15.29 -11.58 -3.50
C ASN A 626 -16.69 -11.47 -2.87
N GLU A 627 -17.61 -12.40 -3.15
CA GLU A 627 -18.97 -12.43 -2.59
C GLU A 627 -19.15 -13.46 -1.47
N GLY A 628 -18.12 -14.24 -1.12
CA GLY A 628 -18.21 -15.23 -0.06
C GLY A 628 -17.86 -14.70 1.33
N ARG A 629 -18.61 -15.14 2.35
CA ARG A 629 -18.21 -15.02 3.77
C ARG A 629 -16.80 -15.57 4.03
N ALA A 630 -16.36 -16.50 3.18
CA ALA A 630 -15.00 -16.97 3.04
C ALA A 630 -13.97 -15.84 2.98
N GLY A 631 -13.96 -15.07 1.88
CA GLY A 631 -13.05 -13.94 1.69
C GLY A 631 -13.25 -12.83 2.71
N ALA A 632 -14.48 -12.68 3.22
CA ALA A 632 -14.78 -11.72 4.28
C ALA A 632 -13.91 -11.93 5.54
N TYR A 633 -13.83 -13.17 6.03
CA TYR A 633 -12.97 -13.49 7.18
C TYR A 633 -11.46 -13.38 6.86
N VAL A 634 -11.05 -13.59 5.61
CA VAL A 634 -9.65 -13.42 5.19
C VAL A 634 -9.22 -11.96 5.32
N LEU A 635 -10.00 -11.06 4.72
CA LEU A 635 -9.71 -9.63 4.76
C LEU A 635 -9.86 -9.07 6.18
N ALA A 636 -10.87 -9.51 6.94
CA ALA A 636 -11.00 -9.11 8.35
C ALA A 636 -9.80 -9.54 9.21
N ARG A 637 -9.26 -10.77 9.03
CA ARG A 637 -8.06 -11.21 9.75
C ARG A 637 -6.79 -10.49 9.28
N TRP A 638 -6.69 -10.13 8.00
CA TRP A 638 -5.60 -9.29 7.51
C TRP A 638 -5.64 -7.89 8.11
N LEU A 639 -6.83 -7.27 8.16
CA LEU A 639 -7.05 -5.97 8.79
C LEU A 639 -6.80 -6.02 10.29
N GLN A 640 -7.13 -7.13 10.97
CA GLN A 640 -6.70 -7.37 12.35
C GLN A 640 -5.18 -7.32 12.50
N THR A 641 -4.43 -8.00 11.63
CA THR A 641 -2.96 -7.97 11.68
C THR A 641 -2.41 -6.56 11.41
N MET A 642 -2.97 -5.82 10.45
CA MET A 642 -2.61 -4.42 10.20
C MET A 642 -2.85 -3.53 11.42
N SER A 643 -4.05 -3.65 12.00
CA SER A 643 -4.49 -2.92 13.19
C SER A 643 -3.59 -3.19 14.40
N GLN A 644 -3.22 -4.46 14.61
CA GLN A 644 -2.29 -4.90 15.65
C GLN A 644 -0.84 -4.43 15.46
N ASN A 645 -0.51 -3.83 14.31
CA ASN A 645 0.78 -3.20 14.04
C ASN A 645 0.71 -1.66 14.07
N GLY A 646 -0.46 -1.07 14.34
CA GLY A 646 -0.64 0.38 14.47
C GLY A 646 -1.06 1.08 13.18
N LEU A 647 -1.78 0.39 12.29
CA LEU A 647 -2.52 1.08 11.23
C LEU A 647 -3.63 1.93 11.87
N SER A 648 -3.55 3.25 11.70
CA SER A 648 -4.50 4.23 12.26
C SER A 648 -5.77 4.39 11.42
N GLU A 649 -5.71 4.19 10.10
CA GLU A 649 -6.86 4.30 9.20
C GLU A 649 -6.71 3.39 7.98
N TYR A 650 -7.82 2.82 7.52
CA TYR A 650 -7.92 1.94 6.35
C TYR A 650 -9.01 2.43 5.40
N MET A 651 -8.62 2.87 4.20
CA MET A 651 -9.55 3.23 3.13
C MET A 651 -9.77 2.05 2.18
N HIS A 652 -11.01 1.52 2.14
CA HIS A 652 -11.42 0.56 1.12
C HIS A 652 -11.43 1.23 -0.27
N PHE A 653 -11.02 0.51 -1.31
CA PHE A 653 -10.73 1.08 -2.63
C PHE A 653 -11.93 1.77 -3.30
N MET A 654 -13.16 1.27 -3.09
CA MET A 654 -14.40 1.93 -3.50
C MET A 654 -15.51 1.56 -2.50
N SER A 655 -16.33 2.51 -2.08
CA SER A 655 -17.56 2.20 -1.33
C SER A 655 -18.52 1.36 -2.20
N HIS A 656 -18.71 1.77 -3.45
CA HIS A 656 -19.58 1.11 -4.43
C HIS A 656 -18.88 1.02 -5.79
N SER A 657 -18.92 -0.15 -6.46
CA SER A 657 -18.75 -0.34 -7.92
C SER A 657 -18.49 -1.81 -8.31
N ARG A 658 -19.11 -2.28 -9.40
CA ARG A 658 -18.66 -3.42 -10.22
C ARG A 658 -18.21 -2.86 -11.57
N THR A 659 -16.90 -2.66 -11.78
CA THR A 659 -16.39 -1.92 -12.95
C THR A 659 -16.57 -2.69 -14.26
N ASN A 660 -16.45 -4.02 -14.24
CA ASN A 660 -16.87 -4.93 -15.30
C ASN A 660 -17.30 -6.30 -14.71
N ASP A 661 -17.56 -7.29 -15.56
CA ASP A 661 -18.10 -8.61 -15.15
C ASP A 661 -17.06 -9.56 -14.52
N ALA A 662 -15.80 -9.15 -14.41
CA ALA A 662 -14.71 -9.91 -13.79
C ALA A 662 -13.99 -9.13 -12.65
N ASP A 663 -14.38 -7.89 -12.39
CA ASP A 663 -13.61 -6.93 -11.57
C ASP A 663 -14.43 -6.39 -10.39
N TRP A 664 -13.96 -6.68 -9.17
CA TRP A 664 -14.71 -6.55 -7.92
C TRP A 664 -14.09 -5.53 -6.97
N TRP A 665 -14.24 -4.24 -7.29
CA TRP A 665 -13.52 -3.15 -6.62
C TRP A 665 -14.31 -2.48 -5.48
N GLY A 666 -15.65 -2.43 -5.55
CA GLY A 666 -16.53 -1.90 -4.48
C GLY A 666 -16.70 -2.82 -3.28
N ALA A 667 -17.06 -2.24 -2.12
CA ALA A 667 -17.61 -2.95 -0.96
C ALA A 667 -19.08 -3.36 -1.18
N GLN A 668 -19.87 -2.48 -1.79
CA GLN A 668 -21.22 -2.75 -2.29
C GLN A 668 -21.24 -2.76 -3.84
N ALA A 669 -22.21 -3.47 -4.41
CA ALA A 669 -22.41 -3.58 -5.86
C ALA A 669 -23.12 -2.35 -6.43
N TYR A 670 -24.09 -1.80 -5.70
CA TYR A 670 -24.91 -0.62 -6.04
C TYR A 670 -25.30 0.13 -4.76
N VAL A 671 -25.71 1.39 -4.89
CA VAL A 671 -26.15 2.26 -3.77
C VAL A 671 -27.51 1.80 -3.24
N GLY A 672 -27.63 1.63 -1.92
CA GLY A 672 -28.80 1.11 -1.22
C GLY A 672 -28.81 -0.42 -1.04
N GLN A 673 -27.71 -1.12 -1.35
CA GLN A 673 -27.63 -2.57 -1.18
C GLN A 673 -27.62 -2.98 0.30
N ASP A 674 -28.47 -3.93 0.70
CA ASP A 674 -28.50 -4.46 2.08
C ASP A 674 -27.16 -5.13 2.48
N ILE A 675 -26.37 -4.39 3.25
CA ILE A 675 -25.08 -4.81 3.82
C ILE A 675 -25.16 -6.03 4.75
N THR A 676 -26.34 -6.36 5.28
CA THR A 676 -26.51 -7.57 6.11
C THR A 676 -26.58 -8.85 5.25
N ALA A 677 -26.93 -8.69 3.97
CA ALA A 677 -26.95 -9.75 2.96
C ALA A 677 -25.66 -9.79 2.11
N ALA A 678 -24.98 -8.65 1.90
CA ALA A 678 -23.80 -8.51 1.05
C ALA A 678 -22.48 -8.91 1.76
N PRO A 679 -21.81 -10.03 1.41
CA PRO A 679 -20.72 -10.54 2.25
C PRO A 679 -19.42 -9.73 2.23
N LYS A 680 -19.23 -8.81 1.27
CA LYS A 680 -18.14 -7.81 1.32
C LYS A 680 -18.32 -6.80 2.45
N ALA A 681 -19.54 -6.32 2.72
CA ALA A 681 -19.77 -5.38 3.82
C ALA A 681 -19.51 -6.01 5.20
N LEU A 682 -19.52 -7.35 5.29
CA LEU A 682 -19.04 -8.06 6.47
C LEU A 682 -17.53 -7.84 6.70
N VAL A 683 -16.70 -7.64 5.66
CA VAL A 683 -15.26 -7.32 5.83
C VAL A 683 -15.10 -6.10 6.73
N LEU A 684 -15.80 -5.02 6.39
CA LEU A 684 -15.69 -3.72 7.05
C LEU A 684 -16.18 -3.80 8.50
N ARG A 685 -17.30 -4.50 8.72
CA ARG A 685 -17.87 -4.71 10.06
C ARG A 685 -16.98 -5.59 10.96
N GLU A 686 -16.46 -6.70 10.44
CA GLU A 686 -15.56 -7.57 11.20
C GLU A 686 -14.17 -6.91 11.41
N ALA A 687 -13.75 -6.01 10.52
CA ALA A 687 -12.54 -5.19 10.70
C ALA A 687 -12.70 -4.12 11.80
N ALA A 688 -13.84 -3.42 11.84
CA ALA A 688 -14.16 -2.50 12.94
C ALA A 688 -14.20 -3.20 14.31
N ALA A 689 -14.53 -4.51 14.33
CA ALA A 689 -14.50 -5.35 15.53
C ALA A 689 -13.12 -6.01 15.82
N ALA A 690 -12.10 -5.77 14.99
CA ALA A 690 -10.82 -6.48 15.07
C ALA A 690 -9.77 -5.81 15.95
N TYR A 691 -9.92 -4.51 16.21
CA TYR A 691 -9.01 -3.69 17.03
C TYR A 691 -9.16 -3.96 18.53
N ASP A 692 -8.05 -3.88 19.28
CA ASP A 692 -8.04 -3.92 20.74
C ASP A 692 -7.42 -2.62 21.30
N PRO A 693 -8.21 -1.72 21.92
CA PRO A 693 -7.70 -0.46 22.50
C PRO A 693 -6.76 -0.64 23.70
N LEU A 694 -6.58 -1.87 24.19
CA LEU A 694 -5.64 -2.19 25.27
C LEU A 694 -4.28 -2.68 24.74
N LEU A 695 -4.13 -2.84 23.42
CA LEU A 695 -2.90 -3.27 22.77
C LEU A 695 -1.86 -2.13 22.75
N LYS A 696 -0.89 -2.16 23.65
CA LYS A 696 0.23 -1.20 23.61
C LYS A 696 1.15 -1.47 22.42
N LEU A 697 1.10 -0.58 21.43
CA LEU A 697 1.86 -0.64 20.19
C LEU A 697 3.32 -0.19 20.39
N GLY A 698 4.19 -1.14 20.73
CA GLY A 698 5.63 -0.96 20.56
C GLY A 698 6.06 -1.02 19.09
N MET A 699 7.37 -1.00 18.84
CA MET A 699 7.91 -1.51 17.57
C MET A 699 7.64 -3.02 17.49
N THR A 700 7.31 -3.50 16.29
CA THR A 700 6.94 -4.91 16.02
C THR A 700 7.77 -5.54 14.91
N GLY A 701 8.50 -4.73 14.14
CA GLY A 701 9.34 -5.16 13.02
C GLY A 701 10.84 -5.12 13.31
N PRO A 702 11.65 -4.78 12.29
CA PRO A 702 13.12 -4.70 12.40
C PRO A 702 13.64 -3.81 13.54
N MET A 703 12.83 -2.90 14.09
CA MET A 703 13.24 -1.96 15.14
C MET A 703 12.75 -2.36 16.54
N THR A 704 12.13 -3.54 16.70
CA THR A 704 11.66 -4.09 17.99
C THR A 704 12.74 -4.12 19.08
N GLY A 705 14.00 -4.37 18.70
CA GLY A 705 15.13 -4.43 19.63
C GLY A 705 15.86 -3.10 19.86
N ALA A 706 15.49 -2.00 19.20
CA ALA A 706 16.27 -0.76 19.19
C ALA A 706 16.39 -0.13 20.60
N THR A 707 17.62 0.08 21.06
CA THR A 707 17.93 0.69 22.38
C THR A 707 18.01 2.21 22.33
N VAL A 708 18.30 2.76 21.15
CA VAL A 708 18.10 4.17 20.79
C VAL A 708 17.39 4.19 19.44
N LEU A 709 16.41 5.08 19.31
CA LEU A 709 15.81 5.46 18.02
C LEU A 709 15.83 6.98 17.92
N ALA A 710 16.38 7.49 16.82
CA ALA A 710 16.30 8.89 16.45
C ALA A 710 16.02 9.02 14.95
N HIS A 711 15.61 10.20 14.50
CA HIS A 711 15.59 10.55 13.08
C HIS A 711 16.29 11.88 12.85
N THR A 712 16.89 12.06 11.68
CA THR A 712 17.28 13.39 11.19
C THR A 712 16.05 14.13 10.66
N SER A 713 16.15 15.45 10.50
CA SER A 713 15.17 16.27 9.75
C SER A 713 15.04 15.93 8.24
N THR A 714 15.58 14.80 7.81
CA THR A 714 15.61 14.34 6.40
C THR A 714 15.06 12.92 6.25
N GLY A 715 14.27 12.44 7.21
CA GLY A 715 13.62 11.12 7.16
C GLY A 715 14.56 9.92 7.35
N GLU A 716 15.81 10.18 7.73
CA GLU A 716 16.80 9.14 7.98
C GLU A 716 16.76 8.71 9.44
N VAL A 717 16.46 7.43 9.66
CA VAL A 717 16.30 6.82 10.98
C VAL A 717 17.61 6.20 11.44
N ILE A 718 18.00 6.49 12.68
CA ILE A 718 19.24 6.06 13.33
C ILE A 718 18.85 5.12 14.48
N THR A 719 19.41 3.91 14.50
CA THR A 719 19.14 2.87 15.51
C THR A 719 20.42 2.32 16.16
N ASP A 720 20.41 2.22 17.49
CA ASP A 720 21.39 1.39 18.23
C ASP A 720 20.75 0.02 18.53
N MET A 721 21.14 -1.01 17.76
CA MET A 721 20.69 -2.39 17.99
C MET A 721 21.62 -3.12 18.98
N PRO A 722 21.08 -3.84 19.99
CA PRO A 722 21.87 -4.58 20.96
C PRO A 722 22.56 -5.78 20.30
N VAL A 723 23.82 -6.03 20.68
CA VAL A 723 24.57 -7.21 20.22
C VAL A 723 24.26 -8.38 21.14
N GLU A 724 23.24 -9.15 20.80
CA GLU A 724 22.88 -10.37 21.51
C GLU A 724 23.67 -11.60 21.03
N TRP A 725 24.04 -12.47 21.97
CA TRP A 725 24.82 -13.67 21.70
C TRP A 725 24.00 -14.96 21.87
N ALA A 726 24.24 -15.95 21.01
CA ALA A 726 23.66 -17.28 21.12
C ALA A 726 24.39 -18.11 22.21
N PRO A 727 23.70 -18.58 23.26
CA PRO A 727 24.27 -19.56 24.18
C PRO A 727 24.46 -20.93 23.50
N ASN A 728 25.44 -21.70 23.96
CA ASN A 728 25.71 -23.06 23.52
C ASN A 728 26.51 -23.84 24.59
N ALA A 729 26.82 -25.11 24.31
CA ALA A 729 27.51 -26.04 25.20
C ALA A 729 28.87 -25.58 25.75
N ALA A 730 29.50 -24.54 25.16
CA ALA A 730 30.70 -23.90 25.71
C ALA A 730 30.44 -22.49 26.25
N TRP A 731 29.49 -21.74 25.67
CA TRP A 731 29.22 -20.33 25.94
C TRP A 731 27.89 -20.12 26.66
N GLN A 732 27.93 -19.64 27.91
CA GLN A 732 26.74 -19.24 28.66
C GLN A 732 26.52 -17.73 28.55
N VAL A 733 25.29 -17.29 28.26
CA VAL A 733 24.97 -15.86 28.09
C VAL A 733 24.12 -15.39 29.28
N ALA A 734 24.58 -14.34 29.96
CA ALA A 734 23.91 -13.74 31.11
C ALA A 734 22.83 -12.72 30.69
N ARG A 735 21.97 -12.34 31.64
CA ARG A 735 20.87 -11.36 31.41
C ARG A 735 21.32 -9.94 31.08
N ASP A 736 22.60 -9.63 31.27
CA ASP A 736 23.24 -8.36 30.90
C ASP A 736 23.94 -8.43 29.52
N GLY A 737 23.74 -9.53 28.78
CA GLY A 737 24.37 -9.80 27.48
C GLY A 737 25.78 -10.38 27.57
N THR A 738 26.36 -10.55 28.76
CA THR A 738 27.73 -11.09 28.90
C THR A 738 27.78 -12.57 28.54
N ALA A 739 28.49 -12.90 27.46
CA ALA A 739 28.74 -14.29 27.05
C ALA A 739 30.04 -14.80 27.67
N THR A 740 30.01 -15.99 28.30
CA THR A 740 31.14 -16.57 29.03
C THR A 740 31.45 -18.01 28.58
N GLU A 741 32.67 -18.21 28.09
CA GLU A 741 33.29 -19.48 27.73
C GLU A 741 34.01 -20.03 28.97
N THR A 742 33.69 -21.24 29.46
CA THR A 742 34.29 -21.80 30.71
C THR A 742 35.07 -23.10 30.51
N THR A 743 35.25 -23.52 29.27
CA THR A 743 35.72 -24.87 28.88
C THR A 743 37.11 -24.88 28.21
N GLY A 744 37.63 -23.72 27.81
CA GLY A 744 38.87 -23.59 27.04
C GLY A 744 38.75 -24.10 25.60
N THR A 745 37.53 -24.19 25.05
CA THR A 745 37.29 -24.83 23.74
C THR A 745 37.52 -23.89 22.56
N ALA A 746 37.52 -24.46 21.34
CA ALA A 746 37.51 -23.71 20.08
C ALA A 746 36.08 -23.33 19.62
N THR A 747 35.07 -23.51 20.47
CA THR A 747 33.66 -23.30 20.10
C THR A 747 33.41 -21.83 19.80
N GLN A 748 32.68 -21.58 18.70
CA GLN A 748 32.37 -20.21 18.27
C GLN A 748 31.27 -19.60 19.13
N LEU A 749 31.47 -18.35 19.54
CA LEU A 749 30.39 -17.45 19.92
C LEU A 749 29.83 -16.84 18.63
N LYS A 750 28.52 -16.87 18.49
CA LYS A 750 27.77 -16.28 17.37
C LYS A 750 26.64 -15.42 17.93
N LEU A 751 26.16 -14.49 17.13
CA LEU A 751 24.95 -13.72 17.47
C LEU A 751 23.75 -14.66 17.66
N SER A 752 22.76 -14.25 18.46
CA SER A 752 21.45 -14.94 18.52
C SER A 752 20.74 -14.86 17.17
N GLU A 753 20.71 -13.66 16.59
CA GLU A 753 20.19 -13.34 15.25
C GLU A 753 21.17 -12.42 14.50
N THR A 754 21.12 -12.39 13.17
CA THR A 754 21.98 -11.48 12.38
C THR A 754 21.55 -10.03 12.53
N LEU A 755 22.49 -9.14 12.88
CA LEU A 755 22.20 -7.72 13.11
C LEU A 755 21.85 -7.02 11.79
N PRO A 756 20.73 -6.27 11.69
CA PRO A 756 20.40 -5.49 10.49
C PRO A 756 21.37 -4.30 10.35
N VAL A 757 21.78 -4.00 9.11
CA VAL A 757 22.66 -2.87 8.76
C VAL A 757 22.36 -2.27 7.39
N GLN A 758 22.79 -1.03 7.19
CA GLN A 758 22.61 -0.30 5.94
C GLN A 758 23.92 -0.27 5.13
N GLY A 759 23.88 -0.77 3.89
CA GLY A 759 24.95 -0.58 2.93
C GLY A 759 25.21 0.89 2.62
N GLY A 760 26.48 1.27 2.49
CA GLY A 760 26.92 2.66 2.30
C GLY A 760 27.27 3.43 3.58
N TYR A 761 27.13 2.81 4.76
CA TYR A 761 27.39 3.44 6.06
C TYR A 761 28.65 2.84 6.69
N ALA A 762 29.39 3.66 7.44
CA ALA A 762 30.48 3.19 8.29
C ALA A 762 29.92 2.63 9.60
N TYR A 763 30.53 1.57 10.12
CA TYR A 763 30.12 0.94 11.37
C TYR A 763 31.34 0.58 12.23
N ARG A 764 31.16 0.65 13.55
CA ARG A 764 32.14 0.18 14.53
C ARG A 764 31.55 -0.92 15.40
N PHE A 765 32.23 -2.06 15.46
CA PHE A 765 31.93 -3.12 16.42
C PHE A 765 32.90 -3.05 17.61
N SER A 766 32.41 -3.24 18.83
CA SER A 766 33.24 -3.22 20.04
C SER A 766 32.70 -4.14 21.14
N PHE A 767 33.58 -4.63 22.02
CA PHE A 767 33.23 -5.46 23.18
C PHE A 767 34.34 -5.42 24.25
N ASP A 768 34.01 -5.73 25.49
CA ASP A 768 34.98 -5.87 26.59
C ASP A 768 35.35 -7.35 26.81
N VAL A 769 36.62 -7.61 27.09
CA VAL A 769 37.18 -8.93 27.40
C VAL A 769 37.48 -9.06 28.89
N GLY A 770 36.93 -10.08 29.54
CA GLY A 770 37.38 -10.56 30.85
C GLY A 770 38.02 -11.94 30.73
N LEU A 771 39.01 -12.25 31.58
CA LEU A 771 39.64 -13.58 31.67
C LEU A 771 39.75 -14.02 33.13
N ASP A 772 39.43 -15.28 33.43
CA ASP A 772 39.84 -15.91 34.69
C ASP A 772 41.04 -16.87 34.47
N ALA A 773 41.78 -17.12 35.56
CA ALA A 773 42.97 -17.97 35.66
C ALA A 773 44.16 -17.71 34.71
N THR A 774 44.03 -16.93 33.64
CA THR A 774 45.12 -16.42 32.80
C THR A 774 45.01 -14.91 32.58
N LYS A 775 46.11 -14.28 32.15
CA LYS A 775 46.19 -12.82 31.90
C LYS A 775 46.08 -12.45 30.42
N ALA A 776 46.18 -13.43 29.54
CA ALA A 776 46.03 -13.26 28.10
C ALA A 776 45.54 -14.57 27.47
N THR A 777 44.81 -14.45 26.37
CA THR A 777 44.40 -15.57 25.51
C THR A 777 44.36 -15.06 24.07
N GLU A 778 44.35 -15.94 23.08
CA GLU A 778 44.26 -15.53 21.67
C GLU A 778 42.80 -15.56 21.23
N LEU A 779 42.30 -14.46 20.65
CA LEU A 779 40.96 -14.38 20.07
C LEU A 779 41.06 -14.28 18.54
N ARG A 780 40.09 -14.90 17.86
CA ARG A 780 39.76 -14.66 16.44
C ARG A 780 38.40 -13.98 16.39
N VAL A 781 38.29 -12.90 15.61
CA VAL A 781 37.06 -12.15 15.36
C VAL A 781 36.83 -12.09 13.85
N VAL A 782 35.64 -12.48 13.40
CA VAL A 782 35.25 -12.41 11.99
C VAL A 782 33.92 -11.68 11.88
N VAL A 783 33.88 -10.64 11.04
CA VAL A 783 32.69 -9.84 10.76
C VAL A 783 32.43 -9.84 9.27
N ARG A 784 31.19 -10.18 8.86
CA ARG A 784 30.80 -10.25 7.44
C ARG A 784 29.50 -9.52 7.17
N ALA A 785 29.47 -8.75 6.07
CA ALA A 785 28.25 -8.23 5.48
C ALA A 785 27.60 -9.28 4.57
N LEU A 786 26.27 -9.40 4.67
CA LEU A 786 25.41 -10.22 3.83
C LEU A 786 24.31 -9.33 3.23
N GLY A 787 23.80 -9.71 2.05
CA GLY A 787 22.74 -8.98 1.33
C GLY A 787 23.03 -8.91 -0.18
N GLY A 788 24.31 -8.70 -0.53
CA GLY A 788 24.88 -9.03 -1.83
C GLY A 788 25.79 -10.25 -1.73
N GLU A 789 26.87 -10.28 -2.53
CA GLU A 789 27.95 -11.27 -2.36
C GLU A 789 28.56 -11.17 -0.94
N PRO A 790 28.63 -12.29 -0.17
CA PRO A 790 29.08 -12.27 1.22
C PRO A 790 30.48 -11.67 1.39
N THR A 791 30.54 -10.47 1.96
CA THR A 791 31.77 -9.67 2.06
C THR A 791 32.35 -9.81 3.46
N GLU A 792 33.56 -10.36 3.57
CA GLU A 792 34.29 -10.41 4.84
C GLU A 792 34.95 -9.05 5.10
N LEU A 793 34.38 -8.30 6.04
CA LEU A 793 34.79 -6.94 6.40
C LEU A 793 36.04 -6.98 7.28
N ILE A 794 36.02 -7.88 8.27
CA ILE A 794 37.14 -8.13 9.17
C ILE A 794 37.36 -9.62 9.31
N ARG A 795 38.64 -10.00 9.23
CA ARG A 795 39.20 -11.22 9.82
C ARG A 795 40.39 -10.81 10.67
N TRP A 796 40.21 -10.75 11.98
CA TRP A 796 41.25 -10.43 12.95
C TRP A 796 41.58 -11.66 13.80
N GLN A 797 42.84 -11.78 14.19
CA GLN A 797 43.31 -12.76 15.17
C GLN A 797 44.50 -12.18 15.93
N GLY A 798 44.53 -12.35 17.26
CA GLY A 798 45.66 -11.90 18.09
C GLY A 798 45.44 -12.08 19.59
N ASP A 799 46.49 -11.78 20.36
CA ASP A 799 46.47 -11.81 21.82
C ASP A 799 45.57 -10.70 22.39
N VAL A 800 44.60 -11.08 23.22
CA VAL A 800 43.83 -10.18 24.09
C VAL A 800 44.23 -10.36 25.55
N LYS A 801 43.90 -9.38 26.38
CA LYS A 801 44.22 -9.35 27.82
C LYS A 801 42.96 -9.20 28.65
N ASP A 802 43.04 -9.60 29.91
CA ASP A 802 42.01 -9.32 30.90
C ASP A 802 41.77 -7.80 31.03
N GLY A 803 40.50 -7.38 31.03
CA GLY A 803 40.08 -5.98 31.10
C GLY A 803 40.29 -5.17 29.81
N ALA A 804 40.53 -5.80 28.66
CA ALA A 804 40.72 -5.10 27.40
C ALA A 804 39.38 -4.79 26.71
N ARG A 805 39.13 -3.52 26.34
CA ARG A 805 38.11 -3.19 25.32
C ARG A 805 38.70 -3.38 23.94
N MET A 806 38.00 -4.15 23.11
CA MET A 806 38.30 -4.38 21.71
C MET A 806 37.40 -3.48 20.86
N GLU A 807 37.98 -2.79 19.88
CA GLU A 807 37.24 -1.97 18.91
C GLU A 807 37.69 -2.30 17.48
N PHE A 808 36.71 -2.32 16.58
CA PHE A 808 36.83 -2.78 15.20
C PHE A 808 36.05 -1.85 14.27
N ASP A 809 36.78 -0.98 13.57
CA ASP A 809 36.25 -0.20 12.44
C ASP A 809 35.97 -1.16 11.26
N LEU A 810 34.69 -1.30 10.90
CA LEU A 810 34.23 -2.16 9.80
C LEU A 810 34.33 -1.46 8.43
N GLY A 811 34.63 -0.16 8.43
CA GLY A 811 34.60 0.71 7.26
C GLY A 811 33.19 0.91 6.68
N THR A 812 33.11 1.68 5.60
CA THR A 812 31.89 1.86 4.82
C THR A 812 31.47 0.53 4.18
N LEU A 813 30.32 0.00 4.58
CA LEU A 813 29.80 -1.26 4.05
C LEU A 813 29.45 -1.15 2.56
N PRO A 814 29.61 -2.22 1.75
CA PRO A 814 29.08 -2.25 0.38
C PRO A 814 27.59 -1.89 0.33
N ILE A 815 27.14 -1.18 -0.72
CA ILE A 815 25.75 -0.66 -0.83
C ILE A 815 24.67 -1.76 -0.75
N GLU A 816 24.99 -3.00 -1.15
CA GLU A 816 24.07 -4.14 -1.04
C GLU A 816 24.15 -4.90 0.30
N SER A 817 24.83 -4.35 1.31
CA SER A 817 24.81 -4.90 2.68
C SER A 817 23.45 -4.67 3.33
N ARG A 818 22.97 -5.67 4.07
CA ARG A 818 21.68 -5.71 4.78
C ARG A 818 21.79 -6.30 6.19
N LEU A 819 22.72 -7.24 6.39
CA LEU A 819 22.92 -7.95 7.66
C LEU A 819 24.41 -8.05 7.99
N LEU A 820 24.77 -7.96 9.27
CA LEU A 820 26.06 -8.38 9.80
C LEU A 820 25.94 -9.73 10.49
N MET A 821 26.87 -10.63 10.14
CA MET A 821 27.20 -11.81 10.94
C MET A 821 28.52 -11.54 11.67
N ILE A 822 28.50 -11.67 13.00
CA ILE A 822 29.68 -11.55 13.86
C ILE A 822 29.95 -12.92 14.50
N VAL A 823 31.22 -13.34 14.47
CA VAL A 823 31.69 -14.60 15.07
C VAL A 823 32.96 -14.33 15.86
N LEU A 824 32.98 -14.73 17.14
CA LEU A 824 34.18 -14.75 17.97
C LEU A 824 34.58 -16.19 18.27
N GLN A 825 35.87 -16.44 18.41
CA GLN A 825 36.40 -17.76 18.69
C GLN A 825 37.66 -17.66 19.55
N ARG A 826 37.73 -18.42 20.63
CA ARG A 826 38.96 -18.57 21.43
C ARG A 826 39.91 -19.52 20.70
N VAL A 827 41.11 -19.04 20.40
CA VAL A 827 42.12 -19.74 19.60
C VAL A 827 43.44 -19.85 20.38
N GLY A 828 44.57 -20.03 19.71
CA GLY A 828 45.88 -20.12 20.36
C GLY A 828 46.08 -21.30 21.31
N LYS A 829 47.09 -21.17 22.18
CA LYS A 829 47.63 -22.26 23.03
C LYS A 829 47.32 -22.13 24.53
N ASP A 830 47.10 -20.93 25.06
CA ASP A 830 46.65 -20.76 26.45
C ASP A 830 45.15 -20.42 26.49
N ARG A 831 44.36 -21.43 26.87
CA ARG A 831 42.90 -21.34 27.02
C ARG A 831 42.47 -21.79 28.42
N LYS A 832 43.32 -21.54 29.43
CA LYS A 832 42.99 -21.82 30.83
C LYS A 832 41.99 -20.80 31.37
N GLY A 833 41.16 -21.26 32.31
CA GLY A 833 40.11 -20.46 32.91
C GLY A 833 39.05 -20.00 31.91
N GLY A 834 38.07 -19.26 32.40
CA GLY A 834 37.04 -18.65 31.58
C GLY A 834 37.50 -17.45 30.76
N LEU A 835 36.69 -17.13 29.75
CA LEU A 835 36.75 -15.94 28.91
C LEU A 835 35.35 -15.34 28.85
N SER A 836 35.19 -14.07 29.18
CA SER A 836 33.92 -13.35 29.00
C SER A 836 34.02 -12.26 27.93
N ILE A 837 32.91 -12.08 27.21
CA ILE A 837 32.66 -11.07 26.19
C ILE A 837 31.44 -10.26 26.66
N GLY A 838 31.67 -9.04 27.14
CA GLY A 838 30.65 -8.14 27.70
C GLY A 838 30.53 -6.83 26.93
N ASN A 839 29.55 -5.98 27.29
CA ASN A 839 29.36 -4.63 26.75
C ASN A 839 29.51 -4.52 25.22
N SER A 840 28.97 -5.52 24.53
CA SER A 840 29.08 -5.67 23.08
C SER A 840 28.16 -4.65 22.39
N LYS A 841 28.72 -3.88 21.45
CA LYS A 841 28.00 -2.82 20.74
C LYS A 841 28.39 -2.79 19.26
N LEU A 842 27.39 -2.62 18.41
CA LEU A 842 27.54 -2.19 17.02
C LEU A 842 26.96 -0.78 16.95
N ALA A 843 27.75 0.18 16.49
CA ALA A 843 27.30 1.56 16.26
C ALA A 843 27.51 1.92 14.79
N ALA A 844 26.57 2.66 14.19
CA ALA A 844 26.83 3.36 12.94
C ALA A 844 27.66 4.62 13.22
N GLU A 845 28.64 4.92 12.36
CA GLU A 845 29.33 6.20 12.41
C GLU A 845 28.57 7.20 11.53
N SER A 846 28.03 8.25 12.14
CA SER A 846 27.39 9.37 11.44
C SER A 846 28.41 10.21 10.67
N PHE A 847 27.99 10.72 9.52
CA PHE A 847 28.76 11.62 8.65
C PHE A 847 28.75 13.08 9.14
#